data_AF-A0A8S3PY79-F1
#
_entry.id   AF-A0A8S3PY79-F1
#
_cell.length_a   1.000
_cell.length_b   1.000
_cell.length_c   1.000
_cell.angle_alpha   90.00
_cell.angle_beta   90.00
_cell.angle_gamma   90.00
#
_symmetry.space_group_name_H-M   'P 1'
#
loop_
_entity.id
_entity.type
_entity.pdbx_description
1 polymer ?
#
loop_
_entity_poly.entity_id
_entity_poly.type
_entity_poly.pdbx_seq_one_letter_code
_entity_poly.pdbx_strand_id
1 'polypeptide(L)'
;MVQAARQLAVNPKDPQPITRCIQATQNGVSDAIVKLKDCAPGQKECDDSLDTINQCVRSLDQASLSAISQSLTPRTEKTLRGFQEQIIGSAREILDMVDKVKVAAKSEPENLGYRVTMMASYFEPVADGAVGAASQSTTSKQQTHTLDLTKTVMESALQFLFACKEGGGNPKATHTHENIETAAENTRDVLQDLLQAMEEAASQAGMVTSMIEKITKSITKTDQKIQISETESYVDFQTNMVSVAKKIAMTAQDMVGKSTSNPAELGSLANQLTRDYDLLAANSAGAAGASASSDVSNRIRTTVMDLGKSCIELVQDSGNLQSNPGDTYAQRDLADHARSVNEKVAFVLASLQAGSRGTQACINAASTVSGIIADLDTTIMFATAGTLNREGEESFTDHRENILKTAKALVEDTKTLVAGAASNQEQLAGAAQQAVKTITRLADVVKFGASSLGADQPEAQVLLINAVKDVASALADLISATKNASGKSVQDPAMLHLKESAKVMVTNVTSLLKTVKTVEDEASRGTQALEGTIEAINQEIKAYDSTPGTDKKASAEDLIRLTKPITMATAKAVAAGNSCRQEDVIVAANMSRKAVFDLLGVCKAATLTAETIETRQRMSEQDIAYLIMNCYDKSKSLGTSLLKMFLKNHTNVCMMCVQKPTAEAKHNLITISRQVANSVTEIVHSAEVIKGSDWVDPEDPTVIAENELLGAANSIEAAAKKLALLKPRQKAREADMSLNFEEQILDAAKSIAAATAALVKSASAAQKELVAQGKIEAAYHKADFQNDDGQWSQGLISAARMVAGATHSLCESANAMVQGNATEEKLIASAKEVAGSTAALLVACKVKADPGSMAMQRLQSAGNAVKRATDALVKAAQQAKGFSEEQEDVNIDATRVGGIRQELQAHEDMLIMERKLQEARENWLKYEKPNIPKSELQAQEEILKREKELERARLKLAEIRKARYKPDDYDSSSSNF
;
A
#
# COMPACT_ATOMS: atom_id res chain seq x y z
N MET A 1 -51.99 -11.99 -53.65
CA MET A 1 -51.74 -13.24 -52.89
C MET A 1 -53.03 -13.91 -52.43
N VAL A 2 -53.78 -13.37 -51.44
CA VAL A 2 -54.96 -14.03 -50.83
C VAL A 2 -56.03 -14.47 -51.85
N GLN A 3 -56.34 -13.63 -52.85
CA GLN A 3 -57.29 -13.99 -53.92
C GLN A 3 -56.84 -15.19 -54.77
N ALA A 4 -55.55 -15.27 -55.11
CA ALA A 4 -54.97 -16.41 -55.84
C ALA A 4 -54.93 -17.68 -54.97
N ALA A 5 -54.60 -17.55 -53.67
CA ALA A 5 -54.68 -18.64 -52.71
C ALA A 5 -56.12 -19.18 -52.54
N ARG A 6 -57.13 -18.30 -52.57
CA ARG A 6 -58.55 -18.69 -52.53
C ARG A 6 -58.96 -19.48 -53.78
N GLN A 7 -58.49 -19.11 -54.96
CA GLN A 7 -58.75 -19.85 -56.20
C GLN A 7 -58.05 -21.23 -56.16
N LEU A 8 -56.83 -21.31 -55.61
CA LEU A 8 -56.10 -22.56 -55.41
C LEU A 8 -56.77 -23.52 -54.42
N ALA A 9 -57.38 -23.00 -53.35
CA ALA A 9 -58.14 -23.82 -52.40
C ALA A 9 -59.38 -24.46 -53.05
N VAL A 10 -59.95 -23.83 -54.08
CA VAL A 10 -61.11 -24.36 -54.84
C VAL A 10 -60.66 -25.29 -55.98
N ASN A 11 -59.54 -24.99 -56.65
CA ASN A 11 -58.99 -25.83 -57.72
C ASN A 11 -57.46 -26.01 -57.57
N PRO A 12 -56.99 -27.08 -56.89
CA PRO A 12 -55.58 -27.26 -56.53
C PRO A 12 -54.63 -27.54 -57.70
N LYS A 13 -55.16 -27.84 -58.90
CA LYS A 13 -54.36 -28.27 -60.07
C LYS A 13 -54.32 -27.23 -61.19
N ASP A 14 -54.91 -26.05 -61.00
CA ASP A 14 -54.93 -24.99 -62.04
C ASP A 14 -53.57 -24.27 -62.12
N PRO A 15 -52.84 -24.34 -63.25
CA PRO A 15 -51.50 -23.74 -63.37
C PRO A 15 -51.50 -22.20 -63.31
N GLN A 16 -52.58 -21.54 -63.74
CA GLN A 16 -52.62 -20.06 -63.80
C GLN A 16 -52.63 -19.41 -62.41
N PRO A 17 -53.50 -19.82 -61.45
CA PRO A 17 -53.46 -19.35 -60.07
C PRO A 17 -52.14 -19.66 -59.34
N ILE A 18 -51.52 -20.82 -59.60
CA ILE A 18 -50.19 -21.17 -59.04
C ILE A 18 -49.16 -20.13 -59.48
N THR A 19 -49.06 -19.87 -60.78
CA THR A 19 -48.06 -18.94 -61.35
C THR A 19 -48.28 -17.51 -60.83
N ARG A 20 -49.53 -17.04 -60.76
CA ARG A 20 -49.86 -15.72 -60.19
C ARG A 20 -49.58 -15.63 -58.69
N CYS A 21 -49.78 -16.71 -57.93
CA CYS A 21 -49.43 -16.70 -56.51
C CYS A 21 -47.91 -16.60 -56.33
N ILE A 22 -47.14 -17.46 -57.00
CA ILE A 22 -45.66 -17.47 -56.95
C ILE A 22 -45.08 -16.11 -57.36
N GLN A 23 -45.54 -15.50 -58.47
CA GLN A 23 -45.06 -14.17 -58.87
C GLN A 23 -45.39 -13.08 -57.83
N ALA A 24 -46.57 -13.15 -57.20
CA ALA A 24 -46.95 -12.20 -56.17
C ALA A 24 -46.13 -12.37 -54.87
N THR A 25 -45.79 -13.60 -54.47
CA THR A 25 -44.94 -13.85 -53.29
C THR A 25 -43.46 -13.61 -53.55
N GLN A 26 -42.89 -14.09 -54.66
CA GLN A 26 -41.46 -13.97 -54.93
C GLN A 26 -41.04 -12.53 -55.25
N ASN A 27 -41.81 -11.83 -56.10
CA ASN A 27 -41.39 -10.52 -56.61
C ASN A 27 -42.13 -9.39 -55.87
N GLY A 28 -43.46 -9.47 -55.76
CA GLY A 28 -44.27 -8.39 -55.18
C GLY A 28 -44.02 -8.15 -53.69
N VAL A 29 -44.01 -9.22 -52.87
CA VAL A 29 -43.79 -9.11 -51.43
C VAL A 29 -42.33 -8.77 -51.09
N SER A 30 -41.36 -9.37 -51.79
CA SER A 30 -39.93 -9.04 -51.59
C SER A 30 -39.64 -7.57 -51.92
N ASP A 31 -40.14 -7.05 -53.06
CA ASP A 31 -39.96 -5.65 -53.45
C ASP A 31 -40.65 -4.68 -52.47
N ALA A 32 -41.83 -5.06 -51.94
CA ALA A 32 -42.51 -4.28 -50.91
C ALA A 32 -41.77 -4.27 -49.56
N ILE A 33 -41.15 -5.39 -49.16
CA ILE A 33 -40.32 -5.47 -47.95
C ILE A 33 -39.06 -4.60 -48.10
N VAL A 34 -38.39 -4.65 -49.25
CA VAL A 34 -37.24 -3.78 -49.56
C VAL A 34 -37.65 -2.31 -49.46
N LYS A 35 -38.73 -1.91 -50.14
CA LYS A 35 -39.24 -0.52 -50.06
C LYS A 35 -39.66 -0.08 -48.66
N LEU A 36 -40.22 -0.98 -47.84
CA LEU A 36 -40.54 -0.67 -46.44
C LEU A 36 -39.28 -0.49 -45.59
N LYS A 37 -38.20 -1.22 -45.89
CA LYS A 37 -36.89 -1.05 -45.24
C LYS A 37 -36.22 0.25 -45.68
N ASP A 38 -36.27 0.58 -46.97
CA ASP A 38 -35.67 1.80 -47.55
C ASP A 38 -36.41 3.08 -47.14
N CYS A 39 -37.71 2.99 -46.87
CA CYS A 39 -38.53 4.11 -46.36
C CYS A 39 -38.58 4.18 -44.82
N ALA A 40 -37.74 3.43 -44.10
CA ALA A 40 -37.67 3.53 -42.64
C ALA A 40 -37.02 4.88 -42.22
N PRO A 41 -37.46 5.51 -41.10
CA PRO A 41 -36.91 6.77 -40.64
C PRO A 41 -35.38 6.72 -40.49
N GLY A 42 -34.68 7.72 -41.01
CA GLY A 42 -33.22 7.83 -40.93
C GLY A 42 -32.43 7.06 -41.99
N GLN A 43 -33.04 6.19 -42.80
CA GLN A 43 -32.32 5.43 -43.84
C GLN A 43 -31.89 6.33 -45.01
N LYS A 44 -32.80 7.18 -45.50
CA LYS A 44 -32.51 8.13 -46.57
C LYS A 44 -31.42 9.13 -46.15
N GLU A 45 -31.52 9.66 -44.94
CA GLU A 45 -30.53 10.57 -44.38
C GLU A 45 -29.16 9.90 -44.20
N CYS A 46 -29.13 8.59 -43.89
CA CYS A 46 -27.88 7.81 -43.91
C CYS A 46 -27.31 7.68 -45.34
N ASP A 47 -28.15 7.40 -46.35
CA ASP A 47 -27.70 7.31 -47.74
C ASP A 47 -27.16 8.65 -48.29
N ASP A 48 -27.90 9.74 -48.09
CA ASP A 48 -27.46 11.10 -48.49
C ASP A 48 -26.14 11.49 -47.78
N SER A 49 -25.95 11.07 -46.53
CA SER A 49 -24.72 11.30 -45.75
C SER A 49 -23.54 10.43 -46.23
N LEU A 50 -23.79 9.16 -46.57
CA LEU A 50 -22.79 8.26 -47.16
C LEU A 50 -22.31 8.79 -48.52
N ASP A 51 -23.21 9.31 -49.35
CA ASP A 51 -22.84 9.94 -50.62
C ASP A 51 -21.99 11.21 -50.42
N THR A 52 -22.33 12.05 -49.44
CA THR A 52 -21.56 13.26 -49.08
C THR A 52 -20.12 12.90 -48.68
N ILE A 53 -19.93 11.87 -47.84
CA ILE A 53 -18.59 11.45 -47.41
C ILE A 53 -17.83 10.76 -48.54
N ASN A 54 -18.48 9.95 -49.38
CA ASN A 54 -17.86 9.40 -50.59
C ASN A 54 -17.36 10.50 -51.54
N GLN A 55 -18.10 11.61 -51.66
CA GLN A 55 -17.64 12.77 -52.43
C GLN A 55 -16.42 13.44 -51.80
N CYS A 56 -16.36 13.53 -50.45
CA CYS A 56 -15.17 13.99 -49.74
C CYS A 56 -13.95 13.08 -49.98
N VAL A 57 -14.10 11.75 -49.95
CA VAL A 57 -13.03 10.78 -50.25
C VAL A 57 -12.49 11.00 -51.67
N ARG A 58 -13.36 11.16 -52.67
CA ARG A 58 -12.94 11.42 -54.07
C ARG A 58 -12.16 12.74 -54.22
N SER A 59 -12.55 13.78 -53.48
CA SER A 59 -11.83 15.06 -53.44
C SER A 59 -10.42 14.88 -52.84
N LEU A 60 -10.30 14.11 -51.75
CA LEU A 60 -9.02 13.79 -51.12
C LEU A 60 -8.12 12.93 -52.03
N ASP A 61 -8.67 11.95 -52.75
CA ASP A 61 -7.93 11.15 -53.72
C ASP A 61 -7.37 12.00 -54.87
N GLN A 62 -8.19 12.90 -55.43
CA GLN A 62 -7.75 13.83 -56.47
C GLN A 62 -6.65 14.79 -55.97
N ALA A 63 -6.78 15.28 -54.73
CA ALA A 63 -5.75 16.11 -54.10
C ALA A 63 -4.46 15.33 -53.80
N SER A 64 -4.56 14.06 -53.36
CA SER A 64 -3.42 13.18 -53.09
C SER A 64 -2.65 12.87 -54.38
N LEU A 65 -3.36 12.50 -55.45
CA LEU A 65 -2.77 12.36 -56.79
C LEU A 65 -2.03 13.63 -57.24
N SER A 66 -2.63 14.80 -57.04
CA SER A 66 -2.04 16.09 -57.40
C SER A 66 -0.83 16.47 -56.54
N ALA A 67 -0.83 16.09 -55.25
CA ALA A 67 0.30 16.30 -54.34
C ALA A 67 1.49 15.41 -54.73
N ILE A 68 1.24 14.13 -55.05
CA ILE A 68 2.27 13.18 -55.51
C ILE A 68 2.90 13.65 -56.83
N SER A 69 2.10 14.17 -57.77
CA SER A 69 2.60 14.73 -59.04
C SER A 69 3.18 16.14 -58.94
N GLN A 70 3.27 16.73 -57.74
CA GLN A 70 3.72 18.11 -57.50
C GLN A 70 2.93 19.17 -58.30
N SER A 71 1.67 18.87 -58.65
CA SER A 71 0.77 19.75 -59.39
C SER A 71 -0.34 20.34 -58.51
N LEU A 72 -0.36 20.05 -57.21
CA LEU A 72 -1.32 20.64 -56.28
C LEU A 72 -1.04 22.14 -56.12
N THR A 73 -1.93 22.96 -56.67
CA THR A 73 -1.81 24.43 -56.64
C THR A 73 -2.09 24.97 -55.24
N PRO A 74 -1.22 25.81 -54.66
CA PRO A 74 -1.47 26.43 -53.36
C PRO A 74 -2.77 27.26 -53.35
N ARG A 75 -3.69 26.94 -52.43
CA ARG A 75 -4.93 27.69 -52.22
C ARG A 75 -4.66 28.90 -51.34
N THR A 76 -5.09 30.09 -51.74
CA THR A 76 -4.75 31.37 -51.07
C THR A 76 -5.89 31.99 -50.26
N GLU A 77 -7.07 31.35 -50.24
CA GLU A 77 -8.27 31.83 -49.54
C GLU A 77 -8.17 31.79 -48.01
N LYS A 78 -7.32 30.91 -47.44
CA LYS A 78 -6.96 30.91 -46.02
C LYS A 78 -5.44 30.71 -45.88
N THR A 79 -4.90 31.06 -44.73
CA THR A 79 -3.54 30.69 -44.34
C THR A 79 -3.48 29.20 -43.98
N LEU A 80 -2.29 28.57 -44.01
CA LEU A 80 -2.08 27.21 -43.49
C LEU A 80 -2.70 27.03 -42.10
N ARG A 81 -2.52 28.02 -41.23
CA ARG A 81 -3.17 28.16 -39.92
C ARG A 81 -4.70 28.03 -39.99
N GLY A 82 -5.35 28.85 -40.82
CA GLY A 82 -6.81 28.88 -40.93
C GLY A 82 -7.39 27.57 -41.47
N PHE A 83 -6.64 26.84 -42.30
CA PHE A 83 -7.01 25.50 -42.72
C PHE A 83 -6.84 24.46 -41.59
N GLN A 84 -5.75 24.51 -40.82
CA GLN A 84 -5.55 23.62 -39.67
C GLN A 84 -6.60 23.84 -38.56
N GLU A 85 -6.93 25.09 -38.23
CA GLU A 85 -8.01 25.41 -37.27
C GLU A 85 -9.38 24.89 -37.74
N GLN A 86 -9.69 24.96 -39.04
CA GLN A 86 -10.90 24.38 -39.62
C GLN A 86 -10.95 22.86 -39.46
N ILE A 87 -9.85 22.14 -39.76
CA ILE A 87 -9.79 20.68 -39.57
C ILE A 87 -10.00 20.33 -38.09
N ILE A 88 -9.29 20.99 -37.17
CA ILE A 88 -9.37 20.71 -35.72
C ILE A 88 -10.78 20.95 -35.19
N GLY A 89 -11.39 22.10 -35.53
CA GLY A 89 -12.75 22.44 -35.10
C GLY A 89 -13.77 21.41 -35.55
N SER A 90 -13.82 21.13 -36.86
CA SER A 90 -14.79 20.19 -37.42
C SER A 90 -14.55 18.73 -37.00
N ALA A 91 -13.29 18.28 -36.87
CA ALA A 91 -13.00 16.94 -36.35
C ALA A 91 -13.39 16.76 -34.88
N ARG A 92 -13.31 17.81 -34.05
CA ARG A 92 -13.84 17.79 -32.67
C ARG A 92 -15.36 17.67 -32.61
N GLU A 93 -16.09 18.36 -33.48
CA GLU A 93 -17.55 18.22 -33.57
C GLU A 93 -17.97 16.83 -34.04
N ILE A 94 -17.26 16.24 -35.01
CA ILE A 94 -17.48 14.84 -35.44
C ILE A 94 -17.25 13.90 -34.25
N LEU A 95 -16.16 14.07 -33.49
CA LEU A 95 -15.83 13.25 -32.33
C LEU A 95 -16.94 13.28 -31.24
N ASP A 96 -17.53 14.45 -30.97
CA ASP A 96 -18.67 14.58 -30.04
C ASP A 96 -19.96 13.92 -30.57
N MET A 97 -20.15 13.89 -31.90
CA MET A 97 -21.29 13.22 -32.52
C MET A 97 -21.18 11.68 -32.54
N VAL A 98 -19.99 11.09 -32.48
CA VAL A 98 -19.81 9.61 -32.59
C VAL A 98 -20.67 8.86 -31.56
N ASP A 99 -20.54 9.17 -30.26
CA ASP A 99 -21.33 8.49 -29.24
C ASP A 99 -22.84 8.80 -29.35
N LYS A 100 -23.19 10.01 -29.82
CA LYS A 100 -24.58 10.42 -30.06
C LYS A 100 -25.22 9.62 -31.19
N VAL A 101 -24.52 9.42 -32.31
CA VAL A 101 -24.97 8.62 -33.47
C VAL A 101 -25.01 7.14 -33.09
N LYS A 102 -24.00 6.64 -32.37
CA LYS A 102 -23.93 5.25 -31.87
C LYS A 102 -25.15 4.86 -31.04
N VAL A 103 -25.54 5.69 -30.08
CA VAL A 103 -26.74 5.46 -29.25
C VAL A 103 -28.00 5.47 -30.12
N ALA A 104 -28.15 6.47 -30.99
CA ALA A 104 -29.34 6.55 -31.85
C ALA A 104 -29.46 5.36 -32.82
N ALA A 105 -28.35 4.86 -33.37
CA ALA A 105 -28.33 3.71 -34.26
C ALA A 105 -28.73 2.39 -33.59
N LYS A 106 -28.57 2.28 -32.27
CA LYS A 106 -28.97 1.11 -31.47
C LYS A 106 -30.41 1.21 -30.96
N SER A 107 -30.96 2.41 -30.73
CA SER A 107 -32.25 2.52 -30.03
C SER A 107 -33.17 3.71 -30.33
N GLU A 108 -32.78 4.69 -31.16
CA GLU A 108 -33.58 5.90 -31.42
C GLU A 108 -33.79 6.13 -32.94
N PRO A 109 -34.70 5.38 -33.60
CA PRO A 109 -34.89 5.47 -35.05
C PRO A 109 -35.33 6.88 -35.50
N GLU A 110 -36.09 7.59 -34.67
CA GLU A 110 -36.53 8.97 -34.92
C GLU A 110 -35.39 10.00 -34.89
N ASN A 111 -34.31 9.73 -34.16
CA ASN A 111 -33.17 10.65 -34.03
C ASN A 111 -32.00 10.30 -34.96
N LEU A 112 -31.94 9.07 -35.49
CA LEU A 112 -30.81 8.59 -36.29
C LEU A 112 -30.52 9.51 -37.48
N GLY A 113 -31.53 9.80 -38.31
CA GLY A 113 -31.34 10.63 -39.51
C GLY A 113 -30.82 12.04 -39.21
N TYR A 114 -31.38 12.70 -38.19
CA TYR A 114 -30.94 14.02 -37.74
C TYR A 114 -29.48 14.02 -37.26
N ARG A 115 -29.10 13.06 -36.40
CA ARG A 115 -27.72 12.98 -35.86
C ARG A 115 -26.70 12.63 -36.94
N VAL A 116 -27.06 11.74 -37.87
CA VAL A 116 -26.21 11.37 -39.02
C VAL A 116 -26.01 12.56 -39.96
N THR A 117 -27.07 13.29 -40.31
CA THR A 117 -26.98 14.50 -41.14
C THR A 117 -26.10 15.57 -40.49
N MET A 118 -26.24 15.77 -39.17
CA MET A 118 -25.38 16.68 -38.40
C MET A 118 -23.90 16.26 -38.46
N MET A 119 -23.60 14.98 -38.22
CA MET A 119 -22.23 14.46 -38.31
C MET A 119 -21.68 14.60 -39.73
N ALA A 120 -22.50 14.34 -40.75
CA ALA A 120 -22.13 14.43 -42.17
C ALA A 120 -21.69 15.84 -42.58
N SER A 121 -22.37 16.87 -42.06
CA SER A 121 -22.13 18.28 -42.40
C SER A 121 -20.72 18.79 -42.03
N TYR A 122 -20.02 18.10 -41.14
CA TYR A 122 -18.66 18.45 -40.73
C TYR A 122 -17.56 17.81 -41.57
N PHE A 123 -17.84 16.77 -42.36
CA PHE A 123 -16.80 16.12 -43.17
C PHE A 123 -16.35 16.97 -44.37
N GLU A 124 -17.25 17.70 -45.02
CA GLU A 124 -16.88 18.61 -46.12
C GLU A 124 -15.91 19.71 -45.65
N PRO A 125 -16.14 20.42 -44.53
CA PRO A 125 -15.15 21.31 -43.93
C PRO A 125 -13.80 20.66 -43.60
N VAL A 126 -13.79 19.41 -43.12
CA VAL A 126 -12.54 18.67 -42.83
C VAL A 126 -11.77 18.35 -44.12
N ALA A 127 -12.46 17.85 -45.16
CA ALA A 127 -11.85 17.54 -46.45
C ALA A 127 -11.29 18.81 -47.14
N ASP A 128 -12.10 19.88 -47.22
CA ASP A 128 -11.68 21.17 -47.77
C ASP A 128 -10.48 21.76 -47.02
N GLY A 129 -10.52 21.69 -45.68
CA GLY A 129 -9.42 22.08 -44.80
C GLY A 129 -8.15 21.29 -45.07
N ALA A 130 -8.24 19.96 -45.19
CA ALA A 130 -7.10 19.08 -45.46
C ALA A 130 -6.45 19.36 -46.83
N VAL A 131 -7.25 19.56 -47.88
CA VAL A 131 -6.76 19.94 -49.21
C VAL A 131 -6.09 21.32 -49.17
N GLY A 132 -6.70 22.29 -48.48
CA GLY A 132 -6.12 23.62 -48.26
C GLY A 132 -4.78 23.56 -47.53
N ALA A 133 -4.72 22.87 -46.39
CA ALA A 133 -3.51 22.70 -45.59
C ALA A 133 -2.40 21.97 -46.34
N ALA A 134 -2.72 20.89 -47.07
CA ALA A 134 -1.75 20.21 -47.93
C ALA A 134 -1.23 21.16 -49.02
N SER A 135 -2.09 21.92 -49.70
CA SER A 135 -1.68 22.84 -50.77
C SER A 135 -0.70 23.95 -50.31
N GLN A 136 -0.73 24.33 -49.02
CA GLN A 136 0.21 25.29 -48.43
C GLN A 136 1.38 24.66 -47.65
N SER A 137 1.42 23.33 -47.49
CA SER A 137 2.49 22.65 -46.77
C SER A 137 3.79 22.63 -47.59
N THR A 138 4.91 22.95 -46.95
CA THR A 138 6.24 23.07 -47.60
C THR A 138 6.94 21.72 -47.81
N THR A 139 6.51 20.67 -47.12
CA THR A 139 7.14 19.34 -47.16
C THR A 139 6.19 18.33 -47.78
N SER A 140 6.61 17.66 -48.87
CA SER A 140 5.82 16.61 -49.53
C SER A 140 5.36 15.50 -48.56
N LYS A 141 6.16 15.15 -47.55
CA LYS A 141 5.74 14.23 -46.48
C LYS A 141 4.55 14.73 -45.65
N GLN A 142 4.51 16.02 -45.28
CA GLN A 142 3.36 16.60 -44.57
C GLN A 142 2.13 16.69 -45.48
N GLN A 143 2.31 16.99 -46.78
CA GLN A 143 1.21 16.99 -47.75
C GLN A 143 0.50 15.63 -47.80
N THR A 144 1.24 14.55 -48.02
CA THR A 144 0.67 13.20 -48.08
C THR A 144 0.13 12.77 -46.73
N HIS A 145 0.85 13.02 -45.63
CA HIS A 145 0.41 12.61 -44.29
C HIS A 145 -0.93 13.22 -43.89
N THR A 146 -1.14 14.53 -44.10
CA THR A 146 -2.43 15.19 -43.81
C THR A 146 -3.56 14.62 -44.65
N LEU A 147 -3.34 14.39 -45.95
CA LEU A 147 -4.36 13.84 -46.86
C LEU A 147 -4.70 12.38 -46.53
N ASP A 148 -3.69 11.55 -46.25
CA ASP A 148 -3.87 10.13 -45.95
C ASP A 148 -4.57 9.90 -44.60
N LEU A 149 -4.22 10.65 -43.54
CA LEU A 149 -4.93 10.61 -42.25
C LEU A 149 -6.38 11.07 -42.40
N THR A 150 -6.61 12.17 -43.10
CA THR A 150 -7.97 12.68 -43.31
C THR A 150 -8.80 11.66 -44.10
N LYS A 151 -8.23 11.03 -45.14
CA LYS A 151 -8.88 9.96 -45.89
C LYS A 151 -9.21 8.76 -44.99
N THR A 152 -8.31 8.34 -44.12
CA THR A 152 -8.54 7.23 -43.17
C THR A 152 -9.73 7.53 -42.24
N VAL A 153 -9.85 8.77 -41.75
CA VAL A 153 -11.04 9.21 -40.99
C VAL A 153 -12.32 9.11 -41.82
N MET A 154 -12.30 9.57 -43.08
CA MET A 154 -13.47 9.47 -43.97
C MET A 154 -13.88 8.00 -44.23
N GLU A 155 -12.92 7.11 -44.47
CA GLU A 155 -13.17 5.68 -44.71
C GLU A 155 -13.71 4.97 -43.46
N SER A 156 -13.19 5.28 -42.27
CA SER A 156 -13.73 4.77 -41.01
C SER A 156 -15.13 5.29 -40.75
N ALA A 157 -15.39 6.58 -41.01
CA ALA A 157 -16.71 7.17 -40.86
C ALA A 157 -17.75 6.57 -41.83
N LEU A 158 -17.36 6.23 -43.07
CA LEU A 158 -18.20 5.45 -43.98
C LEU A 158 -18.58 4.10 -43.37
N GLN A 159 -17.60 3.33 -42.86
CA GLN A 159 -17.88 2.03 -42.24
C GLN A 159 -18.81 2.17 -41.01
N PHE A 160 -18.59 3.20 -40.19
CA PHE A 160 -19.47 3.49 -39.05
C PHE A 160 -20.88 3.83 -39.47
N LEU A 161 -21.07 4.70 -40.47
CA LEU A 161 -22.41 5.04 -40.96
C LEU A 161 -23.10 3.89 -41.68
N PHE A 162 -22.38 3.01 -42.37
CA PHE A 162 -22.93 1.75 -42.88
C PHE A 162 -23.43 0.85 -41.74
N ALA A 163 -22.66 0.67 -40.66
CA ALA A 163 -23.09 -0.09 -39.50
C ALA A 163 -24.31 0.57 -38.80
N CYS A 164 -24.32 1.90 -38.68
CA CYS A 164 -25.45 2.64 -38.13
C CYS A 164 -26.72 2.48 -38.98
N LYS A 165 -26.58 2.50 -40.31
CA LYS A 165 -27.67 2.24 -41.26
C LYS A 165 -28.24 0.83 -41.10
N GLU A 166 -27.40 -0.20 -40.93
CA GLU A 166 -27.86 -1.57 -40.68
C GLU A 166 -28.58 -1.73 -39.34
N GLY A 167 -28.18 -1.00 -38.29
CA GLY A 167 -28.89 -0.93 -37.01
C GLY A 167 -30.24 -0.22 -37.10
N GLY A 168 -30.31 0.88 -37.84
CA GLY A 168 -31.55 1.61 -38.13
C GLY A 168 -32.31 2.12 -36.90
N GLY A 169 -31.63 2.23 -35.75
CA GLY A 169 -32.23 2.59 -34.46
C GLY A 169 -33.05 1.49 -33.80
N ASN A 170 -33.03 0.25 -34.30
CA ASN A 170 -33.88 -0.82 -33.78
C ASN A 170 -33.27 -1.52 -32.55
N PRO A 171 -33.84 -1.38 -31.32
CA PRO A 171 -33.30 -2.02 -30.11
C PRO A 171 -33.25 -3.56 -30.18
N LYS A 172 -34.03 -4.17 -31.09
CA LYS A 172 -34.10 -5.62 -31.29
C LYS A 172 -33.05 -6.13 -32.27
N ALA A 173 -32.32 -5.27 -32.97
CA ALA A 173 -31.26 -5.64 -33.91
C ALA A 173 -29.93 -5.94 -33.19
N THR A 174 -29.96 -6.75 -32.13
CA THR A 174 -28.78 -7.00 -31.28
C THR A 174 -27.55 -7.51 -32.03
N HIS A 175 -27.76 -8.23 -33.14
CA HIS A 175 -26.69 -8.73 -34.02
C HIS A 175 -25.88 -7.64 -34.73
N THR A 176 -26.37 -6.40 -34.84
CA THR A 176 -25.60 -5.27 -35.41
C THR A 176 -24.95 -4.40 -34.35
N HIS A 177 -25.32 -4.54 -33.07
CA HIS A 177 -24.86 -3.66 -31.99
C HIS A 177 -23.34 -3.73 -31.77
N GLU A 178 -22.74 -4.93 -31.86
CA GLU A 178 -21.28 -5.12 -31.73
C GLU A 178 -20.52 -4.46 -32.88
N ASN A 179 -21.02 -4.59 -34.12
CA ASN A 179 -20.43 -3.93 -35.29
C ASN A 179 -20.51 -2.40 -35.19
N ILE A 180 -21.63 -1.85 -34.68
CA ILE A 180 -21.79 -0.41 -34.44
C ILE A 180 -20.82 0.07 -33.36
N GLU A 181 -20.68 -0.66 -32.24
CA GLU A 181 -19.76 -0.30 -31.15
C GLU A 181 -18.30 -0.29 -31.66
N THR A 182 -17.88 -1.36 -32.35
CA THR A 182 -16.53 -1.51 -32.91
C THR A 182 -16.22 -0.43 -33.95
N ALA A 183 -17.15 -0.14 -34.87
CA ALA A 183 -16.94 0.91 -35.87
C ALA A 183 -16.93 2.33 -35.25
N ALA A 184 -17.68 2.56 -34.16
CA ALA A 184 -17.63 3.81 -33.41
C ALA A 184 -16.28 3.99 -32.70
N GLU A 185 -15.77 2.94 -32.06
CA GLU A 185 -14.45 2.92 -31.42
C GLU A 185 -13.34 3.18 -32.43
N ASN A 186 -13.30 2.43 -33.54
CA ASN A 186 -12.33 2.66 -34.61
C ASN A 186 -12.37 4.12 -35.11
N THR A 187 -13.57 4.65 -35.38
CA THR A 187 -13.73 6.04 -35.85
C THR A 187 -13.26 7.05 -34.81
N ARG A 188 -13.47 6.78 -33.52
CA ARG A 188 -12.96 7.61 -32.42
C ARG A 188 -11.43 7.65 -32.41
N ASP A 189 -10.79 6.50 -32.57
CA ASP A 189 -9.33 6.36 -32.54
C ASP A 189 -8.67 7.10 -33.72
N VAL A 190 -9.12 6.89 -34.97
CA VAL A 190 -8.55 7.65 -36.11
C VAL A 190 -8.87 9.14 -36.09
N LEU A 191 -10.00 9.56 -35.51
CA LEU A 191 -10.26 10.99 -35.26
C LEU A 191 -9.28 11.57 -34.24
N GLN A 192 -8.93 10.81 -33.19
CA GLN A 192 -7.92 11.23 -32.21
C GLN A 192 -6.54 11.32 -32.85
N ASP A 193 -6.15 10.38 -33.72
CA ASP A 193 -4.90 10.42 -34.48
C ASP A 193 -4.83 11.66 -35.39
N LEU A 194 -5.90 11.98 -36.13
CA LEU A 194 -5.96 13.19 -36.97
C LEU A 194 -5.86 14.47 -36.12
N LEU A 195 -6.61 14.55 -35.02
CA LEU A 195 -6.55 15.69 -34.10
C LEU A 195 -5.13 15.84 -33.52
N GLN A 196 -4.49 14.75 -33.11
CA GLN A 196 -3.13 14.75 -32.59
C GLN A 196 -2.13 15.24 -33.65
N ALA A 197 -2.20 14.72 -34.88
CA ALA A 197 -1.31 15.13 -35.97
C ALA A 197 -1.48 16.63 -36.32
N MET A 198 -2.71 17.13 -36.34
CA MET A 198 -2.99 18.55 -36.62
C MET A 198 -2.58 19.45 -35.44
N GLU A 199 -2.83 19.05 -34.19
CA GLU A 199 -2.38 19.77 -32.98
C GLU A 199 -0.84 19.81 -32.89
N GLU A 200 -0.13 18.74 -33.25
CA GLU A 200 1.34 18.71 -33.32
C GLU A 200 1.89 19.58 -34.46
N ALA A 201 1.29 19.57 -35.65
CA ALA A 201 1.68 20.47 -36.74
C ALA A 201 1.42 21.95 -36.42
N ALA A 202 0.30 22.25 -35.74
CA ALA A 202 -0.04 23.59 -35.27
C ALA A 202 0.92 24.08 -34.16
N SER A 203 1.24 23.20 -33.21
CA SER A 203 2.22 23.41 -32.13
C SER A 203 3.60 23.81 -32.67
N GLN A 204 4.11 23.13 -33.71
CA GLN A 204 5.38 23.48 -34.35
C GLN A 204 5.37 24.87 -35.00
N ALA A 205 4.20 25.41 -35.32
CA ALA A 205 4.00 26.75 -35.88
C ALA A 205 3.70 27.84 -34.82
N GLY A 206 3.82 27.55 -33.52
CA GLY A 206 3.54 28.51 -32.44
C GLY A 206 2.05 28.72 -32.14
N MET A 207 1.19 27.81 -32.60
CA MET A 207 -0.25 27.90 -32.33
C MET A 207 -0.59 27.30 -30.97
N VAL A 208 -1.08 28.16 -30.08
CA VAL A 208 -1.37 27.81 -28.68
C VAL A 208 -2.87 27.87 -28.35
N THR A 209 -3.72 28.38 -29.25
CA THR A 209 -5.16 28.55 -28.99
C THR A 209 -5.87 27.23 -28.67
N SER A 210 -5.62 26.18 -29.45
CA SER A 210 -6.18 24.84 -29.21
C SER A 210 -5.71 24.22 -27.89
N MET A 211 -4.47 24.52 -27.48
CA MET A 211 -3.90 24.09 -26.20
C MET A 211 -4.57 24.81 -25.03
N ILE A 212 -4.76 26.13 -25.13
CA ILE A 212 -5.45 26.94 -24.12
C ILE A 212 -6.91 26.47 -23.94
N GLU A 213 -7.64 26.23 -25.04
CA GLU A 213 -8.99 25.66 -24.99
C GLU A 213 -9.01 24.30 -24.30
N LYS A 214 -8.04 23.43 -24.62
CA LYS A 214 -7.90 22.10 -24.00
C LYS A 214 -7.67 22.24 -22.50
N ILE A 215 -6.70 23.06 -22.05
CA ILE A 215 -6.45 23.30 -20.62
C ILE A 215 -7.70 23.89 -19.94
N THR A 216 -8.40 24.83 -20.58
CA THR A 216 -9.63 25.44 -20.04
C THR A 216 -10.74 24.39 -19.87
N LYS A 217 -10.90 23.48 -20.83
CA LYS A 217 -11.81 22.32 -20.73
C LYS A 217 -11.34 21.29 -19.69
N SER A 218 -10.04 21.14 -19.47
CA SER A 218 -9.50 20.29 -18.40
C SER A 218 -9.73 20.90 -17.01
N ILE A 219 -9.64 22.22 -16.86
CA ILE A 219 -9.99 22.94 -15.62
C ILE A 219 -11.44 22.65 -15.23
N THR A 220 -12.41 22.72 -16.16
CA THR A 220 -13.82 22.43 -15.84
C THR A 220 -14.09 20.97 -15.47
N LYS A 221 -13.25 20.01 -15.91
CA LYS A 221 -13.32 18.61 -15.46
C LYS A 221 -12.96 18.44 -13.98
N THR A 222 -12.10 19.30 -13.40
CA THR A 222 -11.67 19.15 -11.98
C THR A 222 -12.81 19.29 -10.96
N ASP A 223 -13.86 20.03 -11.31
CA ASP A 223 -15.07 20.21 -10.49
C ASP A 223 -16.15 19.14 -10.71
N GLN A 224 -15.98 18.24 -11.69
CA GLN A 224 -16.96 17.17 -11.92
C GLN A 224 -16.90 16.12 -10.80
N LYS A 225 -18.07 15.74 -10.27
CA LYS A 225 -18.19 14.60 -9.34
C LYS A 225 -18.16 13.31 -10.14
N ILE A 226 -17.07 12.56 -10.03
CA ILE A 226 -16.91 11.24 -10.65
C ILE A 226 -17.35 10.16 -9.65
N GLN A 227 -18.14 9.18 -10.11
CA GLN A 227 -18.33 7.92 -9.38
C GLN A 227 -17.08 7.07 -9.55
N ILE A 228 -16.44 6.73 -8.44
CA ILE A 228 -15.19 5.95 -8.44
C ILE A 228 -15.52 4.47 -8.57
N SER A 229 -14.80 3.78 -9.44
CA SER A 229 -14.83 2.32 -9.55
C SER A 229 -14.41 1.68 -8.23
N GLU A 230 -15.01 0.56 -7.85
CA GLU A 230 -14.68 -0.17 -6.60
C GLU A 230 -13.21 -0.63 -6.50
N THR A 231 -12.42 -0.49 -7.57
CA THR A 231 -11.04 -0.95 -7.69
C THR A 231 -9.96 0.13 -7.54
N GLU A 232 -10.29 1.42 -7.58
CA GLU A 232 -9.31 2.52 -7.58
C GLU A 232 -9.27 3.24 -6.23
N SER A 233 -8.10 3.27 -5.57
CA SER A 233 -7.93 3.89 -4.25
C SER A 233 -7.39 5.33 -4.35
N TYR A 234 -7.59 6.11 -3.29
CA TYR A 234 -7.00 7.46 -3.16
C TYR A 234 -5.47 7.45 -3.39
N VAL A 235 -4.79 6.39 -2.95
CA VAL A 235 -3.33 6.24 -3.06
C VAL A 235 -2.89 6.04 -4.52
N ASP A 236 -3.71 5.39 -5.34
CA ASP A 236 -3.42 5.15 -6.76
C ASP A 236 -3.49 6.47 -7.53
N PHE A 237 -4.58 7.22 -7.36
CA PHE A 237 -4.70 8.58 -7.89
C PHE A 237 -3.57 9.49 -7.37
N GLN A 238 -3.27 9.46 -6.06
CA GLN A 238 -2.17 10.24 -5.48
C GLN A 238 -0.84 9.94 -6.17
N THR A 239 -0.51 8.66 -6.39
CA THR A 239 0.78 8.25 -6.97
C THR A 239 0.91 8.74 -8.42
N ASN A 240 -0.15 8.57 -9.20
CA ASN A 240 -0.22 9.08 -10.57
C ASN A 240 -0.11 10.61 -10.61
N MET A 241 -0.86 11.32 -9.76
CA MET A 241 -0.82 12.78 -9.71
C MET A 241 0.54 13.33 -9.28
N VAL A 242 1.21 12.72 -8.30
CA VAL A 242 2.57 13.13 -7.89
C VAL A 242 3.57 12.97 -9.04
N SER A 243 3.48 11.88 -9.80
CA SER A 243 4.31 11.63 -10.98
C SER A 243 4.08 12.69 -12.06
N VAL A 244 2.82 12.94 -12.42
CA VAL A 244 2.45 13.91 -13.47
C VAL A 244 2.76 15.36 -13.06
N ALA A 245 2.47 15.76 -11.81
CA ALA A 245 2.81 17.09 -11.32
C ALA A 245 4.32 17.37 -11.35
N LYS A 246 5.16 16.36 -11.07
CA LYS A 246 6.62 16.47 -11.23
C LYS A 246 7.03 16.63 -12.70
N LYS A 247 6.40 15.91 -13.64
CA LYS A 247 6.63 16.10 -15.08
C LYS A 247 6.29 17.52 -15.54
N ILE A 248 5.15 18.07 -15.09
CA ILE A 248 4.73 19.46 -15.38
C ILE A 248 5.81 20.46 -14.92
N ALA A 249 6.34 20.31 -13.71
CA ALA A 249 7.43 21.17 -13.21
C ALA A 249 8.73 21.03 -14.03
N MET A 250 9.08 19.81 -14.44
CA MET A 250 10.24 19.58 -15.31
C MET A 250 10.05 20.23 -16.69
N THR A 251 8.90 20.04 -17.33
CA THR A 251 8.57 20.65 -18.62
C THR A 251 8.60 22.18 -18.55
N ALA A 252 8.04 22.79 -17.50
CA ALA A 252 8.10 24.23 -17.28
C ALA A 252 9.55 24.75 -17.13
N GLN A 253 10.41 24.00 -16.44
CA GLN A 253 11.83 24.34 -16.31
C GLN A 253 12.58 24.22 -17.66
N ASP A 254 12.27 23.19 -18.45
CA ASP A 254 12.84 22.99 -19.78
C ASP A 254 12.44 24.13 -20.75
N MET A 255 11.20 24.62 -20.67
CA MET A 255 10.74 25.79 -21.44
C MET A 255 11.58 27.04 -21.13
N VAL A 256 11.95 27.29 -19.87
CA VAL A 256 12.86 28.38 -19.50
C VAL A 256 14.23 28.20 -20.13
N GLY A 257 14.79 26.99 -20.08
CA GLY A 257 16.08 26.68 -20.74
C GLY A 257 16.03 26.96 -22.25
N LYS A 258 14.99 26.48 -22.92
CA LYS A 258 14.83 26.59 -24.38
C LYS A 258 14.43 27.98 -24.86
N SER A 259 13.84 28.82 -24.01
CA SER A 259 13.49 30.21 -24.33
C SER A 259 14.69 31.08 -24.77
N THR A 260 15.90 30.74 -24.30
CA THR A 260 17.15 31.42 -24.69
C THR A 260 17.84 30.74 -25.87
N SER A 261 17.83 29.40 -25.92
CA SER A 261 18.72 28.63 -26.79
C SER A 261 18.06 28.15 -28.08
N ASN A 262 16.77 27.82 -28.03
CA ASN A 262 16.02 27.30 -29.18
C ASN A 262 14.49 27.52 -29.01
N PRO A 263 13.99 28.74 -29.26
CA PRO A 263 12.55 29.05 -29.11
C PRO A 263 11.63 28.23 -30.02
N ALA A 264 12.16 27.60 -31.09
CA ALA A 264 11.37 26.73 -31.96
C ALA A 264 10.92 25.42 -31.28
N GLU A 265 11.56 24.98 -30.19
CA GLU A 265 11.13 23.80 -29.42
C GLU A 265 9.99 24.11 -28.43
N LEU A 266 9.70 25.39 -28.15
CA LEU A 266 8.74 25.80 -27.12
C LEU A 266 7.32 25.29 -27.38
N GLY A 267 6.87 25.29 -28.64
CA GLY A 267 5.56 24.75 -28.99
C GLY A 267 5.41 23.28 -28.60
N SER A 268 6.45 22.46 -28.81
CA SER A 268 6.42 21.03 -28.46
C SER A 268 6.34 20.80 -26.95
N LEU A 269 7.06 21.61 -26.17
CA LEU A 269 7.01 21.58 -24.70
C LEU A 269 5.67 22.09 -24.16
N ALA A 270 5.08 23.12 -24.78
CA ALA A 270 3.74 23.61 -24.44
C ALA A 270 2.65 22.55 -24.69
N ASN A 271 2.77 21.78 -25.78
CA ASN A 271 1.88 20.66 -26.06
C ASN A 271 2.05 19.53 -25.02
N GLN A 272 3.30 19.20 -24.64
CA GLN A 272 3.56 18.23 -23.56
C GLN A 272 2.96 18.70 -22.23
N LEU A 273 3.16 19.96 -21.84
CA LEU A 273 2.58 20.57 -20.64
C LEU A 273 1.05 20.47 -20.64
N THR A 274 0.42 20.71 -21.80
CA THR A 274 -1.03 20.61 -22.00
C THR A 274 -1.54 19.18 -21.78
N ARG A 275 -0.84 18.17 -22.30
CA ARG A 275 -1.20 16.75 -22.13
C ARG A 275 -1.02 16.30 -20.68
N ASP A 276 0.11 16.66 -20.06
CA ASP A 276 0.37 16.34 -18.65
C ASP A 276 -0.66 17.01 -17.74
N TYR A 277 -1.09 18.24 -18.03
CA TYR A 277 -2.15 18.90 -17.26
C TYR A 277 -3.54 18.24 -17.43
N ASP A 278 -3.96 17.86 -18.64
CA ASP A 278 -5.25 17.15 -18.84
C ASP A 278 -5.29 15.84 -18.06
N LEU A 279 -4.17 15.08 -18.05
CA LEU A 279 -4.03 13.87 -17.24
C LEU A 279 -4.08 14.17 -15.73
N LEU A 280 -3.40 15.23 -15.26
CA LEU A 280 -3.47 15.65 -13.86
C LEU A 280 -4.90 16.04 -13.45
N ALA A 281 -5.61 16.77 -14.30
CA ALA A 281 -6.97 17.21 -14.06
C ALA A 281 -7.94 16.04 -13.95
N ALA A 282 -7.84 15.05 -14.83
CA ALA A 282 -8.63 13.82 -14.76
C ALA A 282 -8.39 13.04 -13.45
N ASN A 283 -7.12 12.82 -13.08
CA ASN A 283 -6.79 12.13 -11.83
C ASN A 283 -7.22 12.94 -10.58
N SER A 284 -7.22 14.27 -10.65
CA SER A 284 -7.63 15.13 -9.52
C SER A 284 -9.10 14.96 -9.13
N ALA A 285 -9.97 14.74 -10.10
CA ALA A 285 -11.39 14.50 -9.84
C ALA A 285 -11.61 13.14 -9.14
N GLY A 286 -10.87 12.09 -9.55
CA GLY A 286 -10.81 10.80 -8.86
C GLY A 286 -10.27 10.91 -7.43
N ALA A 287 -9.10 11.57 -7.24
CA ALA A 287 -8.52 11.79 -5.92
C ALA A 287 -9.45 12.60 -5.00
N ALA A 288 -10.13 13.63 -5.52
CA ALA A 288 -11.06 14.44 -4.74
C ALA A 288 -12.35 13.70 -4.38
N GLY A 289 -12.81 12.77 -5.22
CA GLY A 289 -13.91 11.86 -4.89
C GLY A 289 -13.51 10.78 -3.86
N ALA A 290 -12.26 10.29 -3.93
CA ALA A 290 -11.75 9.22 -3.08
C ALA A 290 -11.27 9.73 -1.71
N SER A 291 -11.12 11.05 -1.57
CA SER A 291 -10.76 11.70 -0.32
C SER A 291 -11.95 11.79 0.62
N ALA A 292 -11.76 11.27 1.83
CA ALA A 292 -12.75 11.33 2.90
C ALA A 292 -12.93 12.72 3.51
N SER A 293 -11.94 13.60 3.37
CA SER A 293 -12.02 14.99 3.85
C SER A 293 -12.49 15.90 2.73
N SER A 294 -13.65 16.52 2.90
CA SER A 294 -14.18 17.55 2.00
C SER A 294 -13.18 18.71 1.81
N ASP A 295 -12.46 19.09 2.88
CA ASP A 295 -11.46 20.15 2.84
C ASP A 295 -10.26 19.76 1.96
N VAL A 296 -9.74 18.54 2.09
CA VAL A 296 -8.69 18.00 1.20
C VAL A 296 -9.19 17.89 -0.24
N SER A 297 -10.42 17.40 -0.45
CA SER A 297 -11.02 17.31 -1.78
C SER A 297 -11.13 18.67 -2.46
N ASN A 298 -11.60 19.69 -1.74
CA ASN A 298 -11.68 21.06 -2.24
C ASN A 298 -10.28 21.64 -2.50
N ARG A 299 -9.30 21.39 -1.60
CA ARG A 299 -7.92 21.87 -1.78
C ARG A 299 -7.25 21.25 -3.00
N ILE A 300 -7.46 19.95 -3.26
CA ILE A 300 -6.99 19.29 -4.49
C ILE A 300 -7.58 20.00 -5.72
N ARG A 301 -8.90 20.19 -5.79
CA ARG A 301 -9.55 20.89 -6.91
C ARG A 301 -8.97 22.29 -7.12
N THR A 302 -8.99 23.14 -6.08
CA THR A 302 -8.53 24.54 -6.19
C THR A 302 -7.06 24.62 -6.60
N THR A 303 -6.17 23.80 -6.02
CA THR A 303 -4.73 23.85 -6.36
C THR A 303 -4.43 23.34 -7.77
N VAL A 304 -5.19 22.36 -8.27
CA VAL A 304 -5.08 21.90 -9.67
C VAL A 304 -5.67 22.95 -10.63
N MET A 305 -6.82 23.56 -10.32
CA MET A 305 -7.39 24.66 -11.12
C MET A 305 -6.42 25.85 -11.25
N ASP A 306 -5.81 26.26 -10.15
CA ASP A 306 -4.82 27.34 -10.12
C ASP A 306 -3.56 26.98 -10.94
N LEU A 307 -3.08 25.74 -10.85
CA LEU A 307 -2.03 25.24 -11.71
C LEU A 307 -2.42 25.33 -13.20
N GLY A 308 -3.67 24.99 -13.54
CA GLY A 308 -4.18 25.11 -14.90
C GLY A 308 -4.13 26.53 -15.46
N LYS A 309 -4.51 27.53 -14.66
CA LYS A 309 -4.40 28.94 -15.05
C LYS A 309 -2.94 29.34 -15.32
N SER A 310 -2.02 28.96 -14.43
CA SER A 310 -0.59 29.21 -14.62
C SER A 310 -0.01 28.46 -15.84
N CYS A 311 -0.52 27.28 -16.18
CA CYS A 311 -0.16 26.58 -17.41
C CYS A 311 -0.71 27.28 -18.66
N ILE A 312 -1.90 27.90 -18.62
CA ILE A 312 -2.42 28.72 -19.74
C ILE A 312 -1.50 29.91 -20.01
N GLU A 313 -1.13 30.65 -18.96
CA GLU A 313 -0.22 31.81 -19.04
C GLU A 313 1.13 31.40 -19.65
N LEU A 314 1.72 30.30 -19.16
CA LEU A 314 3.00 29.78 -19.66
C LEU A 314 2.92 29.32 -21.13
N VAL A 315 1.82 28.67 -21.53
CA VAL A 315 1.58 28.24 -22.92
C VAL A 315 1.40 29.46 -23.82
N GLN A 316 0.67 30.49 -23.38
CA GLN A 316 0.47 31.71 -24.16
C GLN A 316 1.79 32.44 -24.44
N ASP A 317 2.65 32.60 -23.44
CA ASP A 317 3.97 33.23 -23.62
C ASP A 317 4.90 32.38 -24.49
N SER A 318 4.81 31.06 -24.42
CA SER A 318 5.58 30.18 -25.29
C SER A 318 5.23 30.37 -26.79
N GLY A 319 3.96 30.60 -27.11
CA GLY A 319 3.51 30.92 -28.47
C GLY A 319 3.93 32.32 -28.93
N ASN A 320 3.84 33.31 -28.03
CA ASN A 320 4.32 34.67 -28.30
C ASN A 320 5.82 34.68 -28.60
N LEU A 321 6.64 33.99 -27.78
CA LEU A 321 8.08 33.93 -27.96
C LEU A 321 8.50 33.07 -29.17
N GLN A 322 7.74 32.04 -29.53
CA GLN A 322 7.99 31.28 -30.76
C GLN A 322 7.68 32.12 -32.02
N SER A 323 6.66 32.99 -31.95
CA SER A 323 6.32 33.94 -33.02
C SER A 323 7.31 35.10 -33.13
N ASN A 324 7.92 35.53 -32.01
CA ASN A 324 8.94 36.57 -31.98
C ASN A 324 10.13 36.19 -31.07
N PRO A 325 11.09 35.37 -31.56
CA PRO A 325 12.21 34.85 -30.76
C PRO A 325 13.14 35.89 -30.12
N GLY A 326 13.11 37.15 -30.59
CA GLY A 326 13.91 38.25 -30.05
C GLY A 326 13.23 39.05 -28.93
N ASP A 327 12.02 38.70 -28.52
CA ASP A 327 11.26 39.44 -27.52
C ASP A 327 11.74 39.14 -26.09
N THR A 328 12.55 40.04 -25.54
CA THR A 328 13.08 39.92 -24.17
C THR A 328 12.02 40.11 -23.09
N TYR A 329 10.88 40.74 -23.39
CA TYR A 329 9.77 40.85 -22.43
C TYR A 329 9.02 39.52 -22.34
N ALA A 330 8.59 38.96 -23.48
CA ALA A 330 7.93 37.65 -23.52
C ALA A 330 8.81 36.53 -22.93
N GLN A 331 10.13 36.62 -23.09
CA GLN A 331 11.08 35.73 -22.46
C GLN A 331 11.10 35.84 -20.92
N ARG A 332 10.97 37.05 -20.38
CA ARG A 332 10.91 37.27 -18.93
C ARG A 332 9.59 36.78 -18.35
N ASP A 333 8.49 37.09 -19.02
CA ASP A 333 7.15 36.69 -18.62
C ASP A 333 7.02 35.15 -18.62
N LEU A 334 7.58 34.46 -19.64
CA LEU A 334 7.70 33.00 -19.67
C LEU A 334 8.46 32.44 -18.45
N ALA A 335 9.57 33.08 -18.05
CA ALA A 335 10.34 32.66 -16.88
C ALA A 335 9.62 32.93 -15.54
N ASP A 336 8.80 33.97 -15.47
CA ASP A 336 8.01 34.31 -14.30
C ASP A 336 6.79 33.37 -14.16
N HIS A 337 6.06 33.09 -15.25
CA HIS A 337 4.97 32.11 -15.26
C HIS A 337 5.46 30.66 -15.06
N ALA A 338 6.66 30.29 -15.54
CA ALA A 338 7.26 28.98 -15.23
C ALA A 338 7.55 28.83 -13.72
N ARG A 339 7.99 29.90 -13.03
CA ARG A 339 8.11 29.90 -11.57
C ARG A 339 6.74 29.77 -10.88
N SER A 340 5.70 30.43 -11.41
CA SER A 340 4.32 30.29 -10.92
C SER A 340 3.83 28.83 -11.04
N VAL A 341 4.04 28.18 -12.18
CA VAL A 341 3.74 26.74 -12.38
C VAL A 341 4.45 25.88 -11.33
N ASN A 342 5.75 26.09 -11.09
CA ASN A 342 6.49 25.34 -10.08
C ASN A 342 5.96 25.56 -8.64
N GLU A 343 5.54 26.77 -8.29
CA GLU A 343 4.88 27.06 -7.01
C GLU A 343 3.52 26.36 -6.90
N LYS A 344 2.69 26.40 -7.95
CA LYS A 344 1.39 25.72 -7.97
C LYS A 344 1.52 24.20 -7.93
N VAL A 345 2.53 23.61 -8.58
CA VAL A 345 2.87 22.17 -8.42
C VAL A 345 3.15 21.83 -6.95
N ALA A 346 3.91 22.67 -6.23
CA ALA A 346 4.16 22.43 -4.80
C ALA A 346 2.86 22.44 -3.96
N PHE A 347 1.90 23.32 -4.26
CA PHE A 347 0.59 23.30 -3.60
C PHE A 347 -0.23 22.03 -3.89
N VAL A 348 -0.20 21.53 -5.13
CA VAL A 348 -0.85 20.25 -5.49
C VAL A 348 -0.24 19.11 -4.69
N LEU A 349 1.10 18.99 -4.65
CA LEU A 349 1.80 17.96 -3.88
C LEU A 349 1.48 18.02 -2.38
N ALA A 350 1.45 19.21 -1.79
CA ALA A 350 1.08 19.40 -0.39
C ALA A 350 -0.37 19.00 -0.09
N SER A 351 -1.30 19.25 -1.02
CA SER A 351 -2.72 18.88 -0.86
C SER A 351 -2.94 17.38 -0.98
N LEU A 352 -2.21 16.71 -1.87
CA LEU A 352 -2.21 15.25 -1.98
C LEU A 352 -1.63 14.58 -0.74
N GLN A 353 -0.51 15.08 -0.20
CA GLN A 353 0.07 14.56 1.04
C GLN A 353 -0.85 14.73 2.26
N ALA A 354 -1.68 15.78 2.30
CA ALA A 354 -2.65 15.97 3.36
C ALA A 354 -3.71 14.86 3.41
N GLY A 355 -4.10 14.29 2.25
CA GLY A 355 -5.11 13.22 2.17
C GLY A 355 -4.64 11.83 2.58
N SER A 356 -3.34 11.58 2.69
CA SER A 356 -2.78 10.28 3.14
C SER A 356 -1.84 10.36 4.35
N ARG A 357 -1.76 11.53 5.02
CA ARG A 357 -0.85 11.73 6.17
C ARG A 357 -1.10 10.75 7.32
N GLY A 358 -2.36 10.46 7.62
CA GLY A 358 -2.76 9.53 8.68
C GLY A 358 -2.49 8.08 8.31
N THR A 359 -2.91 7.65 7.12
CA THR A 359 -2.64 6.29 6.62
C THR A 359 -1.14 6.00 6.49
N GLN A 360 -0.32 6.97 6.07
CA GLN A 360 1.14 6.82 6.04
C GLN A 360 1.75 6.72 7.45
N ALA A 361 1.26 7.51 8.41
CA ALA A 361 1.65 7.36 9.81
C ALA A 361 1.29 5.97 10.37
N CYS A 362 0.14 5.41 10.00
CA CYS A 362 -0.24 4.04 10.35
C CYS A 362 0.72 2.99 9.77
N ILE A 363 1.20 3.16 8.53
CA ILE A 363 2.19 2.24 7.92
C ILE A 363 3.51 2.29 8.70
N ASN A 364 4.03 3.49 8.97
CA ASN A 364 5.27 3.67 9.74
C ASN A 364 5.11 3.12 11.17
N ALA A 365 3.94 3.31 11.78
CA ALA A 365 3.60 2.80 13.09
C ALA A 365 3.59 1.26 13.12
N ALA A 366 2.93 0.60 12.17
CA ALA A 366 2.94 -0.85 12.05
C ALA A 366 4.36 -1.42 11.94
N SER A 367 5.21 -0.84 11.06
CA SER A 367 6.62 -1.23 10.93
C SER A 367 7.38 -1.12 12.26
N THR A 368 7.19 -0.02 13.00
CA THR A 368 7.81 0.19 14.30
C THR A 368 7.33 -0.86 15.33
N VAL A 369 6.03 -1.15 15.37
CA VAL A 369 5.46 -2.17 16.26
C VAL A 369 5.98 -3.56 15.93
N SER A 370 6.12 -3.94 14.65
CA SER A 370 6.79 -5.19 14.27
C SER A 370 8.24 -5.27 14.77
N GLY A 371 8.98 -4.16 14.74
CA GLY A 371 10.32 -4.05 15.33
C GLY A 371 10.35 -4.18 16.87
N ILE A 372 9.26 -3.83 17.56
CA ILE A 372 9.08 -4.06 19.00
C ILE A 372 8.73 -5.53 19.27
N ILE A 373 7.87 -6.15 18.48
CA ILE A 373 7.54 -7.58 18.61
C ILE A 373 8.81 -8.43 18.46
N ALA A 374 9.67 -8.14 17.48
CA ALA A 374 10.95 -8.84 17.30
C ALA A 374 11.92 -8.67 18.49
N ASP A 375 11.91 -7.50 19.14
CA ASP A 375 12.70 -7.21 20.36
C ASP A 375 12.15 -8.00 21.58
N LEU A 376 10.83 -8.11 21.69
CA LEU A 376 10.16 -8.90 22.73
C LEU A 376 10.39 -10.40 22.53
N ASP A 377 10.33 -10.92 21.30
CA ASP A 377 10.68 -12.31 20.97
C ASP A 377 12.11 -12.62 21.40
N THR A 378 13.07 -11.76 21.05
CA THR A 378 14.47 -11.88 21.51
C THR A 378 14.56 -11.92 23.04
N THR A 379 13.79 -11.10 23.75
CA THR A 379 13.78 -11.06 25.22
C THR A 379 13.16 -12.32 25.83
N ILE A 380 12.06 -12.85 25.26
CA ILE A 380 11.43 -14.12 25.68
C ILE A 380 12.43 -15.27 25.57
N MET A 381 13.21 -15.29 24.48
CA MET A 381 14.22 -16.30 24.25
C MET A 381 15.36 -16.22 25.27
N PHE A 382 15.80 -15.02 25.66
CA PHE A 382 16.75 -14.85 26.76
C PHE A 382 16.19 -15.30 28.12
N ALA A 383 14.92 -15.02 28.42
CA ALA A 383 14.27 -15.53 29.64
C ALA A 383 14.18 -17.06 29.63
N THR A 384 13.77 -17.67 28.51
CA THR A 384 13.74 -19.15 28.33
C THR A 384 15.15 -19.77 28.48
N ALA A 385 16.18 -19.10 27.94
CA ALA A 385 17.57 -19.51 28.10
C ALA A 385 18.10 -19.33 29.53
N GLY A 386 17.41 -18.57 30.40
CA GLY A 386 17.89 -18.21 31.74
C GLY A 386 19.09 -17.25 31.69
N THR A 387 19.22 -16.48 30.60
CA THR A 387 20.25 -15.43 30.41
C THR A 387 19.74 -14.04 30.82
N LEU A 388 18.44 -13.90 31.08
CA LEU A 388 17.84 -12.63 31.49
C LEU A 388 18.10 -12.38 32.98
N ASN A 389 19.31 -11.91 33.28
CA ASN A 389 19.76 -11.63 34.63
C ASN A 389 19.13 -10.35 35.19
N ARG A 390 19.19 -10.20 36.52
CA ARG A 390 18.78 -8.99 37.19
C ARG A 390 19.68 -7.82 36.80
N GLU A 391 19.09 -6.78 36.22
CA GLU A 391 19.75 -5.53 35.85
C GLU A 391 19.32 -4.44 36.84
N GLY A 392 20.24 -4.02 37.72
CA GLY A 392 19.98 -3.02 38.78
C GLY A 392 19.52 -3.60 40.13
N GLU A 393 19.36 -2.72 41.12
CA GLU A 393 18.84 -3.09 42.46
C GLU A 393 17.31 -3.02 42.56
N GLU A 394 16.64 -2.41 41.57
CA GLU A 394 15.18 -2.24 41.53
C GLU A 394 14.46 -3.60 41.62
N SER A 395 13.30 -3.59 42.27
CA SER A 395 12.42 -4.74 42.44
C SER A 395 11.26 -4.70 41.45
N PHE A 396 10.57 -5.83 41.27
CA PHE A 396 9.38 -5.88 40.42
C PHE A 396 8.30 -4.87 40.85
N THR A 397 8.17 -4.63 42.16
CA THR A 397 7.22 -3.67 42.73
C THR A 397 7.48 -2.23 42.24
N ASP A 398 8.74 -1.86 42.00
CA ASP A 398 9.14 -0.53 41.53
C ASP A 398 8.74 -0.30 40.06
N HIS A 399 8.85 -1.32 39.23
CA HIS A 399 8.40 -1.27 37.83
C HIS A 399 6.88 -1.40 37.66
N ARG A 400 6.20 -2.06 38.60
CA ARG A 400 4.75 -2.38 38.54
C ARG A 400 3.88 -1.16 38.27
N GLU A 401 4.07 -0.07 39.03
CA GLU A 401 3.25 1.15 38.86
C GLU A 401 3.43 1.78 37.47
N ASN A 402 4.66 1.77 36.95
CA ASN A 402 4.98 2.27 35.61
C ASN A 402 4.33 1.41 34.50
N ILE A 403 4.30 0.09 34.65
CA ILE A 403 3.56 -0.83 33.77
C ILE A 403 2.06 -0.50 33.79
N LEU A 404 1.45 -0.43 34.98
CA LEU A 404 0.01 -0.14 35.15
C LEU A 404 -0.37 1.23 34.54
N LYS A 405 0.43 2.27 34.79
CA LYS A 405 0.20 3.63 34.27
C LYS A 405 0.31 3.69 32.75
N THR A 406 1.30 3.01 32.17
CA THR A 406 1.51 3.01 30.71
C THR A 406 0.46 2.15 29.99
N ALA A 407 0.07 1.01 30.55
CA ALA A 407 -1.03 0.20 30.04
C ALA A 407 -2.36 0.96 30.01
N LYS A 408 -2.68 1.76 31.05
CA LYS A 408 -3.88 2.62 31.04
C LYS A 408 -3.82 3.71 29.96
N ALA A 409 -2.66 4.33 29.73
CA ALA A 409 -2.49 5.29 28.64
C ALA A 409 -2.78 4.64 27.28
N LEU A 410 -2.37 3.38 27.08
CA LEU A 410 -2.59 2.66 25.83
C LEU A 410 -4.07 2.33 25.54
N VAL A 411 -4.90 2.20 26.59
CA VAL A 411 -6.37 2.08 26.44
C VAL A 411 -6.98 3.40 25.95
N GLU A 412 -6.48 4.55 26.40
CA GLU A 412 -6.92 5.84 25.85
C GLU A 412 -6.40 6.04 24.42
N ASP A 413 -5.15 5.65 24.12
CA ASP A 413 -4.60 5.69 22.76
C ASP A 413 -5.45 4.83 21.80
N THR A 414 -5.93 3.66 22.24
CA THR A 414 -6.86 2.80 21.49
C THR A 414 -8.16 3.54 21.11
N LYS A 415 -8.74 4.32 22.03
CA LYS A 415 -9.93 5.14 21.72
C LYS A 415 -9.60 6.25 20.72
N THR A 416 -8.45 6.91 20.87
CA THR A 416 -8.03 7.98 19.95
C THR A 416 -7.75 7.47 18.54
N LEU A 417 -7.23 6.24 18.39
CA LEU A 417 -7.06 5.58 17.08
C LEU A 417 -8.40 5.32 16.40
N VAL A 418 -9.37 4.77 17.12
CA VAL A 418 -10.72 4.51 16.58
C VAL A 418 -11.43 5.80 16.19
N ALA A 419 -11.35 6.84 17.03
CA ALA A 419 -11.89 8.16 16.71
C ALA A 419 -11.15 8.82 15.53
N GLY A 420 -9.82 8.64 15.43
CA GLY A 420 -8.99 9.15 14.35
C GLY A 420 -9.34 8.56 12.99
N ALA A 421 -9.71 7.27 12.91
CA ALA A 421 -10.17 6.65 11.65
C ALA A 421 -11.42 7.30 11.08
N ALA A 422 -12.36 7.74 11.95
CA ALA A 422 -13.59 8.42 11.58
C ALA A 422 -13.44 9.96 11.48
N SER A 423 -12.26 10.50 11.75
CA SER A 423 -11.97 11.93 11.74
C SER A 423 -11.02 12.28 10.58
N ASN A 424 -10.13 13.25 10.76
CA ASN A 424 -9.18 13.68 9.73
C ASN A 424 -7.80 12.97 9.84
N GLN A 425 -7.06 13.03 8.74
CA GLN A 425 -5.75 12.39 8.58
C GLN A 425 -4.69 12.92 9.58
N GLU A 426 -4.81 14.16 10.05
CA GLU A 426 -3.86 14.73 11.02
C GLU A 426 -4.08 14.18 12.43
N GLN A 427 -5.33 14.08 12.88
CA GLN A 427 -5.67 13.44 14.15
C GLN A 427 -5.32 11.95 14.14
N LEU A 428 -5.57 11.25 13.02
CA LEU A 428 -5.14 9.87 12.84
C LEU A 428 -3.60 9.74 12.93
N ALA A 429 -2.85 10.62 12.28
CA ALA A 429 -1.39 10.60 12.36
C ALA A 429 -0.88 10.81 13.79
N GLY A 430 -1.46 11.76 14.52
CA GLY A 430 -1.14 12.01 15.93
C GLY A 430 -1.45 10.81 16.82
N ALA A 431 -2.62 10.18 16.66
CA ALA A 431 -3.02 9.00 17.41
C ALA A 431 -2.10 7.79 17.15
N ALA A 432 -1.75 7.53 15.89
CA ALA A 432 -0.81 6.46 15.52
C ALA A 432 0.59 6.68 16.13
N GLN A 433 1.12 7.89 16.05
CA GLN A 433 2.42 8.23 16.65
C GLN A 433 2.39 8.13 18.18
N GLN A 434 1.30 8.56 18.83
CA GLN A 434 1.18 8.48 20.28
C GLN A 434 1.08 7.03 20.76
N ALA A 435 0.29 6.19 20.08
CA ALA A 435 0.19 4.77 20.38
C ALA A 435 1.55 4.06 20.29
N VAL A 436 2.36 4.35 19.26
CA VAL A 436 3.73 3.83 19.10
C VAL A 436 4.65 4.25 20.25
N LYS A 437 4.60 5.53 20.67
CA LYS A 437 5.36 6.00 21.84
C LYS A 437 4.97 5.26 23.11
N THR A 438 3.67 5.05 23.33
CA THR A 438 3.16 4.36 24.52
C THR A 438 3.51 2.87 24.52
N ILE A 439 3.37 2.13 23.42
CA ILE A 439 3.75 0.70 23.37
C ILE A 439 5.27 0.51 23.49
N THR A 440 6.09 1.40 22.93
CA THR A 440 7.56 1.35 23.09
C THR A 440 7.91 1.47 24.58
N ARG A 441 7.35 2.49 25.26
CA ARG A 441 7.53 2.66 26.71
C ARG A 441 7.00 1.46 27.50
N LEU A 442 5.88 0.86 27.10
CA LEU A 442 5.28 -0.29 27.77
C LEU A 442 6.16 -1.55 27.64
N ALA A 443 6.69 -1.82 26.44
CA ALA A 443 7.64 -2.89 26.21
C ALA A 443 8.88 -2.71 27.10
N ASP A 444 9.47 -1.52 27.15
CA ASP A 444 10.66 -1.25 27.97
C ASP A 444 10.41 -1.44 29.47
N VAL A 445 9.35 -0.85 30.04
CA VAL A 445 9.06 -1.03 31.49
C VAL A 445 8.68 -2.47 31.84
N VAL A 446 8.11 -3.23 30.91
CA VAL A 446 7.85 -4.67 31.11
C VAL A 446 9.14 -5.48 31.04
N LYS A 447 10.07 -5.19 30.11
CA LYS A 447 11.38 -5.84 30.06
C LYS A 447 12.21 -5.57 31.32
N PHE A 448 12.17 -4.36 31.87
CA PHE A 448 12.81 -4.05 33.16
C PHE A 448 12.15 -4.78 34.32
N GLY A 449 10.81 -4.78 34.39
CA GLY A 449 10.04 -5.58 35.35
C GLY A 449 10.40 -7.07 35.30
N ALA A 450 10.45 -7.68 34.12
CA ALA A 450 10.88 -9.07 33.96
C ALA A 450 12.33 -9.28 34.43
N SER A 451 13.25 -8.42 34.01
CA SER A 451 14.67 -8.54 34.41
C SER A 451 14.82 -8.46 35.94
N SER A 452 14.06 -7.62 36.63
CA SER A 452 14.09 -7.47 38.09
C SER A 452 13.72 -8.74 38.88
N LEU A 453 12.99 -9.69 38.27
CA LEU A 453 12.64 -10.98 38.86
C LEU A 453 13.83 -11.95 38.98
N GLY A 454 14.90 -11.73 38.21
CA GLY A 454 16.09 -12.59 38.20
C GLY A 454 15.94 -13.87 37.37
N ALA A 455 17.09 -14.44 37.00
CA ALA A 455 17.18 -15.66 36.18
C ALA A 455 16.78 -16.94 36.93
N ASP A 456 16.45 -16.82 38.22
CA ASP A 456 15.88 -17.84 39.10
C ASP A 456 14.35 -18.00 38.93
N GLN A 457 13.66 -17.03 38.31
CA GLN A 457 12.24 -17.13 37.96
C GLN A 457 11.98 -16.97 36.43
N PRO A 458 12.66 -17.72 35.55
CA PRO A 458 12.56 -17.53 34.10
C PRO A 458 11.13 -17.73 33.57
N GLU A 459 10.32 -18.57 34.23
CA GLU A 459 8.92 -18.80 33.89
C GLU A 459 8.04 -17.54 34.09
N ALA A 460 8.26 -16.81 35.18
CA ALA A 460 7.54 -15.56 35.47
C ALA A 460 7.99 -14.43 34.53
N GLN A 461 9.28 -14.39 34.17
CA GLN A 461 9.81 -13.50 33.15
C GLN A 461 9.14 -13.74 31.80
N VAL A 462 9.14 -15.00 31.32
CA VAL A 462 8.50 -15.39 30.05
C VAL A 462 7.00 -15.07 30.03
N LEU A 463 6.30 -15.27 31.16
CA LEU A 463 4.87 -14.96 31.27
C LEU A 463 4.60 -13.46 31.07
N LEU A 464 5.35 -12.61 31.77
CA LEU A 464 5.16 -11.16 31.72
C LEU A 464 5.51 -10.58 30.33
N ILE A 465 6.58 -11.06 29.70
CA ILE A 465 7.02 -10.57 28.37
C ILE A 465 6.06 -11.05 27.27
N ASN A 466 5.52 -12.27 27.34
CA ASN A 466 4.46 -12.71 26.42
C ASN A 466 3.23 -11.80 26.53
N ALA A 467 2.79 -11.43 27.74
CA ALA A 467 1.61 -10.59 27.91
C ALA A 467 1.75 -9.21 27.24
N VAL A 468 2.94 -8.58 27.23
CA VAL A 468 3.15 -7.33 26.48
C VAL A 468 3.34 -7.57 24.98
N LYS A 469 3.84 -8.74 24.57
CA LYS A 469 3.89 -9.13 23.15
C LYS A 469 2.48 -9.27 22.58
N ASP A 470 1.57 -9.91 23.29
CA ASP A 470 0.16 -10.05 22.88
C ASP A 470 -0.51 -8.67 22.71
N VAL A 471 -0.23 -7.72 23.63
CA VAL A 471 -0.64 -6.31 23.51
C VAL A 471 -0.02 -5.61 22.30
N ALA A 472 1.26 -5.85 21.98
CA ALA A 472 1.91 -5.27 20.81
C ALA A 472 1.34 -5.81 19.49
N SER A 473 1.07 -7.12 19.42
CA SER A 473 0.42 -7.76 18.27
C SER A 473 -1.00 -7.20 18.05
N ALA A 474 -1.82 -7.14 19.11
CA ALA A 474 -3.16 -6.56 19.02
C ALA A 474 -3.15 -5.08 18.60
N LEU A 475 -2.12 -4.32 19.01
CA LEU A 475 -1.94 -2.95 18.52
C LEU A 475 -1.55 -2.88 17.04
N ALA A 476 -0.71 -3.79 16.54
CA ALA A 476 -0.37 -3.86 15.12
C ALA A 476 -1.62 -4.13 14.26
N ASP A 477 -2.45 -5.09 14.68
CA ASP A 477 -3.73 -5.40 14.04
C ASP A 477 -4.69 -4.21 14.10
N LEU A 478 -4.77 -3.54 15.25
CA LEU A 478 -5.56 -2.32 15.42
C LEU A 478 -5.11 -1.21 14.47
N ILE A 479 -3.80 -0.94 14.35
CA ILE A 479 -3.27 0.07 13.43
C ILE A 479 -3.58 -0.31 11.97
N SER A 480 -3.48 -1.59 11.61
CA SER A 480 -3.85 -2.09 10.28
C SER A 480 -5.35 -1.92 9.98
N ALA A 481 -6.22 -2.28 10.92
CA ALA A 481 -7.66 -2.05 10.83
C ALA A 481 -7.98 -0.54 10.75
N THR A 482 -7.28 0.30 11.52
CA THR A 482 -7.42 1.76 11.51
C THR A 482 -7.05 2.34 10.15
N LYS A 483 -5.94 1.87 9.54
CA LYS A 483 -5.55 2.24 8.15
C LYS A 483 -6.67 1.90 7.16
N ASN A 484 -7.19 0.67 7.22
CA ASN A 484 -8.19 0.17 6.26
C ASN A 484 -9.58 0.80 6.42
N ALA A 485 -9.90 1.31 7.62
CA ALA A 485 -11.14 1.99 7.93
C ALA A 485 -11.04 3.52 7.84
N SER A 486 -9.82 4.07 7.67
CA SER A 486 -9.57 5.51 7.65
C SER A 486 -10.37 6.19 6.55
N GLY A 487 -11.21 7.15 6.94
CA GLY A 487 -12.02 7.92 6.01
C GLY A 487 -13.21 7.18 5.41
N LYS A 488 -13.55 5.98 5.90
CA LYS A 488 -14.77 5.27 5.50
C LYS A 488 -15.94 5.63 6.42
N SER A 489 -17.15 5.44 5.91
CA SER A 489 -18.37 5.68 6.68
C SER A 489 -18.43 4.79 7.93
N VAL A 490 -19.09 5.26 9.00
CA VAL A 490 -19.25 4.52 10.26
C VAL A 490 -20.00 3.19 10.08
N GLN A 491 -20.77 3.05 9.01
CA GLN A 491 -21.48 1.81 8.63
C GLN A 491 -20.64 0.86 7.75
N ASP A 492 -19.43 1.23 7.32
CA ASP A 492 -18.57 0.39 6.49
C ASP A 492 -18.09 -0.87 7.25
N PRO A 493 -18.03 -2.05 6.62
CA PRO A 493 -17.51 -3.28 7.25
C PRO A 493 -16.11 -3.12 7.87
N ALA A 494 -15.22 -2.31 7.28
CA ALA A 494 -13.90 -2.03 7.85
C ALA A 494 -13.99 -1.27 9.19
N MET A 495 -14.97 -0.37 9.35
CA MET A 495 -15.24 0.31 10.62
C MET A 495 -15.81 -0.63 11.70
N LEU A 496 -16.52 -1.70 11.30
CA LEU A 496 -16.91 -2.77 12.23
C LEU A 496 -15.70 -3.61 12.66
N HIS A 497 -14.84 -4.01 11.72
CA HIS A 497 -13.61 -4.73 12.00
C HIS A 497 -12.66 -3.94 12.93
N LEU A 498 -12.55 -2.62 12.72
CA LEU A 498 -11.82 -1.71 13.60
C LEU A 498 -12.34 -1.75 15.05
N LYS A 499 -13.66 -1.74 15.26
CA LYS A 499 -14.25 -1.80 16.60
C LYS A 499 -13.97 -3.13 17.31
N GLU A 500 -14.04 -4.25 16.59
CA GLU A 500 -13.71 -5.56 17.18
C GLU A 500 -12.21 -5.66 17.50
N SER A 501 -11.32 -5.17 16.61
CA SER A 501 -9.88 -5.10 16.87
C SER A 501 -9.56 -4.23 18.10
N ALA A 502 -10.24 -3.09 18.28
CA ALA A 502 -10.08 -2.24 19.47
C ALA A 502 -10.52 -2.95 20.76
N LYS A 503 -11.57 -3.79 20.70
CA LYS A 503 -12.01 -4.61 21.84
C LYS A 503 -11.00 -5.72 22.16
N VAL A 504 -10.41 -6.36 21.16
CA VAL A 504 -9.31 -7.33 21.34
C VAL A 504 -8.11 -6.64 22.01
N MET A 505 -7.76 -5.42 21.59
CA MET A 505 -6.70 -4.62 22.22
C MET A 505 -6.97 -4.33 23.70
N VAL A 506 -8.17 -3.85 24.06
CA VAL A 506 -8.54 -3.59 25.47
C VAL A 506 -8.53 -4.87 26.31
N THR A 507 -8.95 -5.99 25.73
CA THR A 507 -8.90 -7.31 26.38
C THR A 507 -7.45 -7.68 26.69
N ASN A 508 -6.54 -7.62 25.71
CA ASN A 508 -5.10 -7.89 25.90
C ASN A 508 -4.47 -7.00 26.97
N VAL A 509 -4.77 -5.71 26.98
CA VAL A 509 -4.28 -4.80 28.03
C VAL A 509 -4.81 -5.25 29.40
N THR A 510 -6.08 -5.66 29.51
CA THR A 510 -6.65 -6.18 30.76
C THR A 510 -5.97 -7.47 31.21
N SER A 511 -5.65 -8.37 30.29
CA SER A 511 -4.90 -9.61 30.56
C SER A 511 -3.48 -9.30 31.04
N LEU A 512 -2.77 -8.33 30.45
CA LEU A 512 -1.48 -7.84 30.96
C LEU A 512 -1.59 -7.32 32.40
N LEU A 513 -2.62 -6.51 32.72
CA LEU A 513 -2.84 -6.00 34.08
C LEU A 513 -3.11 -7.13 35.09
N LYS A 514 -3.78 -8.23 34.67
CA LYS A 514 -3.92 -9.44 35.48
C LYS A 514 -2.58 -10.13 35.67
N THR A 515 -1.80 -10.36 34.60
CA THR A 515 -0.47 -10.99 34.66
C THR A 515 0.48 -10.24 35.59
N VAL A 516 0.46 -8.90 35.59
CA VAL A 516 1.26 -8.09 36.52
C VAL A 516 0.90 -8.38 37.99
N LYS A 517 -0.40 -8.57 38.30
CA LYS A 517 -0.84 -9.00 39.64
C LYS A 517 -0.48 -10.46 39.94
N THR A 518 -0.48 -11.34 38.93
CA THR A 518 -0.09 -12.75 39.07
C THR A 518 1.35 -12.92 39.55
N VAL A 519 2.26 -12.09 39.05
CA VAL A 519 3.68 -12.13 39.43
C VAL A 519 3.88 -11.68 40.90
N GLU A 520 2.90 -10.98 41.49
CA GLU A 520 2.88 -10.50 42.89
C GLU A 520 2.36 -11.57 43.88
N ASP A 521 1.60 -12.59 43.44
CA ASP A 521 0.95 -13.59 44.31
C ASP A 521 1.44 -15.03 44.06
N GLU A 522 2.42 -15.45 44.85
CA GLU A 522 3.11 -16.74 44.74
C GLU A 522 2.17 -17.96 44.91
N ALA A 523 1.04 -17.78 45.61
CA ALA A 523 0.08 -18.86 45.87
C ALA A 523 -0.85 -19.17 44.68
N SER A 524 -1.08 -18.20 43.77
CA SER A 524 -1.98 -18.33 42.61
C SER A 524 -1.29 -18.20 41.24
N ARG A 525 0.05 -18.14 41.24
CA ARG A 525 0.88 -17.82 40.06
C ARG A 525 0.66 -18.75 38.85
N GLY A 526 0.66 -20.07 39.07
CA GLY A 526 0.38 -21.07 38.03
C GLY A 526 -1.07 -21.05 37.56
N THR A 527 -2.01 -20.90 38.49
CA THR A 527 -3.44 -20.78 38.20
C THR A 527 -3.74 -19.62 37.24
N GLN A 528 -3.22 -18.42 37.50
CA GLN A 528 -3.49 -17.24 36.65
C GLN A 528 -2.65 -17.20 35.37
N ALA A 529 -1.42 -17.75 35.36
CA ALA A 529 -0.64 -17.97 34.13
C ALA A 529 -1.40 -18.84 33.12
N LEU A 530 -2.17 -19.80 33.63
CA LEU A 530 -3.01 -20.70 32.86
C LEU A 530 -4.23 -20.00 32.26
N GLU A 531 -4.94 -19.17 33.03
CA GLU A 531 -6.04 -18.33 32.52
C GLU A 531 -5.57 -17.43 31.36
N GLY A 532 -4.44 -16.74 31.52
CA GLY A 532 -3.88 -15.90 30.47
C GLY A 532 -3.43 -16.70 29.23
N THR A 533 -3.05 -17.96 29.39
CA THR A 533 -2.72 -18.85 28.27
C THR A 533 -3.99 -19.30 27.53
N ILE A 534 -5.05 -19.63 28.26
CA ILE A 534 -6.37 -19.98 27.72
C ILE A 534 -6.94 -18.80 26.91
N GLU A 535 -6.84 -17.57 27.43
CA GLU A 535 -7.31 -16.37 26.74
C GLU A 535 -6.50 -16.10 25.47
N ALA A 536 -5.16 -16.18 25.53
CA ALA A 536 -4.28 -16.03 24.37
C ALA A 536 -4.56 -17.08 23.27
N ILE A 537 -4.71 -18.37 23.62
CA ILE A 537 -5.05 -19.43 22.65
C ILE A 537 -6.44 -19.19 22.03
N ASN A 538 -7.43 -18.78 22.82
CA ASN A 538 -8.75 -18.43 22.29
C ASN A 538 -8.71 -17.24 21.32
N GLN A 539 -7.87 -16.24 21.60
CA GLN A 539 -7.68 -15.11 20.71
C GLN A 539 -6.98 -15.53 19.42
N GLU A 540 -5.92 -16.33 19.50
CA GLU A 540 -5.21 -16.82 18.30
C GLU A 540 -6.12 -17.69 17.42
N ILE A 541 -6.98 -18.53 18.00
CA ILE A 541 -7.99 -19.30 17.23
C ILE A 541 -8.99 -18.37 16.52
N LYS A 542 -9.43 -17.27 17.16
CA LYS A 542 -10.32 -16.28 16.52
C LYS A 542 -9.60 -15.44 15.45
N ALA A 543 -8.34 -15.08 15.67
CA ALA A 543 -7.52 -14.39 14.68
C ALA A 543 -7.26 -15.30 13.45
N TYR A 544 -7.06 -16.60 13.69
CA TYR A 544 -6.97 -17.61 12.65
C TYR A 544 -8.24 -17.70 11.78
N ASP A 545 -9.44 -17.56 12.37
CA ASP A 545 -10.72 -17.53 11.64
C ASP A 545 -10.97 -16.22 10.84
N SER A 546 -10.23 -15.12 11.08
CA SER A 546 -10.58 -13.76 10.57
C SER A 546 -9.60 -13.10 9.60
N THR A 547 -8.35 -13.59 9.46
CA THR A 547 -7.37 -13.04 8.50
C THR A 547 -7.11 -14.00 7.34
N PRO A 548 -7.43 -13.63 6.08
CA PRO A 548 -7.03 -14.40 4.92
C PRO A 548 -5.53 -14.18 4.60
N GLY A 549 -4.76 -15.27 4.60
CA GLY A 549 -3.37 -15.30 4.12
C GLY A 549 -2.29 -14.89 5.14
N THR A 550 -1.06 -15.34 4.87
CA THR A 550 0.19 -14.93 5.52
C THR A 550 1.30 -14.94 4.46
N ASP A 551 2.24 -13.99 4.43
CA ASP A 551 3.31 -14.03 3.40
C ASP A 551 4.37 -15.13 3.65
N LYS A 552 4.23 -15.90 4.74
CA LYS A 552 5.17 -16.97 5.09
C LYS A 552 4.76 -18.28 4.43
N LYS A 553 5.72 -18.94 3.78
CA LYS A 553 5.59 -20.32 3.27
C LYS A 553 6.11 -21.29 4.34
N ALA A 554 5.42 -22.40 4.55
CA ALA A 554 5.86 -23.48 5.43
C ALA A 554 5.63 -24.84 4.80
N SER A 555 6.55 -25.78 5.00
CA SER A 555 6.48 -27.08 4.34
C SER A 555 5.67 -28.11 5.14
N ALA A 556 5.31 -29.24 4.50
CA ALA A 556 4.70 -30.37 5.20
C ALA A 556 5.59 -30.93 6.32
N GLU A 557 6.92 -30.82 6.17
CA GLU A 557 7.88 -31.17 7.21
C GLU A 557 7.79 -30.25 8.42
N ASP A 558 7.46 -28.96 8.25
CA ASP A 558 7.28 -28.03 9.36
C ASP A 558 6.01 -28.34 10.17
N LEU A 559 4.94 -28.79 9.50
CA LEU A 559 3.75 -29.36 10.17
C LEU A 559 4.11 -30.59 11.01
N ILE A 560 4.83 -31.57 10.43
CA ILE A 560 5.26 -32.78 11.15
C ILE A 560 6.20 -32.40 12.31
N ARG A 561 7.06 -31.40 12.14
CA ARG A 561 8.00 -30.93 13.19
C ARG A 561 7.27 -30.39 14.43
N LEU A 562 6.11 -29.78 14.27
CA LEU A 562 5.34 -29.17 15.36
C LEU A 562 4.49 -30.15 16.19
N THR A 563 4.29 -31.36 15.68
CA THR A 563 3.63 -32.45 16.42
C THR A 563 4.37 -32.79 17.72
N LYS A 564 5.71 -32.75 17.70
CA LYS A 564 6.57 -33.10 18.84
C LYS A 564 6.54 -32.08 19.99
N PRO A 565 6.69 -30.75 19.77
CA PRO A 565 6.43 -29.73 20.80
C PRO A 565 5.05 -29.89 21.44
N ILE A 566 4.02 -30.27 20.68
CA ILE A 566 2.67 -30.50 21.20
C ILE A 566 2.62 -31.73 22.09
N THR A 567 3.18 -32.87 21.68
CA THR A 567 3.25 -34.08 22.53
C THR A 567 4.00 -33.80 23.83
N MET A 568 5.12 -33.05 23.77
CA MET A 568 5.86 -32.63 24.96
C MET A 568 5.06 -31.70 25.87
N ALA A 569 4.37 -30.72 25.31
CA ALA A 569 3.53 -29.78 26.05
C ALA A 569 2.32 -30.50 26.72
N THR A 570 1.75 -31.48 26.03
CA THR A 570 0.67 -32.35 26.56
C THR A 570 1.17 -33.20 27.72
N ALA A 571 2.33 -33.86 27.57
CA ALA A 571 2.95 -34.62 28.65
C ALA A 571 3.27 -33.75 29.88
N LYS A 572 3.79 -32.53 29.65
CA LYS A 572 4.05 -31.57 30.73
C LYS A 572 2.77 -31.07 31.40
N ALA A 573 1.69 -30.86 30.66
CA ALA A 573 0.39 -30.50 31.25
C ALA A 573 -0.24 -31.63 32.09
N VAL A 574 -0.09 -32.90 31.67
CA VAL A 574 -0.50 -34.05 32.48
C VAL A 574 0.37 -34.17 33.74
N ALA A 575 1.69 -33.98 33.63
CA ALA A 575 2.58 -33.96 34.78
C ALA A 575 2.23 -32.84 35.78
N ALA A 576 1.95 -31.63 35.29
CA ALA A 576 1.52 -30.50 36.11
C ALA A 576 0.19 -30.75 36.84
N GLY A 577 -0.82 -31.28 36.14
CA GLY A 577 -2.10 -31.65 36.75
C GLY A 577 -1.98 -32.80 37.76
N ASN A 578 -0.95 -33.65 37.64
CA ASN A 578 -0.65 -34.70 38.61
C ASN A 578 0.11 -34.21 39.84
N SER A 579 1.05 -33.27 39.67
CA SER A 579 1.90 -32.73 40.75
C SER A 579 1.21 -31.66 41.57
N CYS A 580 0.23 -30.94 40.98
CA CYS A 580 -0.49 -29.83 41.58
C CYS A 580 0.41 -28.67 42.06
N ARG A 581 1.66 -28.59 41.55
CA ARG A 581 2.61 -27.52 41.87
C ARG A 581 2.43 -26.34 40.93
N GLN A 582 2.41 -25.13 41.48
CA GLN A 582 2.21 -23.90 40.70
C GLN A 582 3.29 -23.74 39.61
N GLU A 583 4.57 -24.03 39.91
CA GLU A 583 5.67 -23.97 38.93
C GLU A 583 5.45 -24.90 37.72
N ASP A 584 5.10 -26.16 37.98
CA ASP A 584 4.86 -27.14 36.91
C ASP A 584 3.69 -26.68 36.00
N VAL A 585 2.68 -26.03 36.58
CA VAL A 585 1.55 -25.44 35.84
C VAL A 585 2.01 -24.28 34.95
N ILE A 586 2.90 -23.39 35.42
CA ILE A 586 3.43 -22.29 34.60
C ILE A 586 4.26 -22.84 33.43
N VAL A 587 5.13 -23.83 33.67
CA VAL A 587 5.92 -24.49 32.62
C VAL A 587 5.00 -25.10 31.56
N ALA A 588 3.95 -25.82 31.98
CA ALA A 588 2.97 -26.39 31.05
C ALA A 588 2.20 -25.32 30.27
N ALA A 589 1.79 -24.23 30.91
CA ALA A 589 1.10 -23.11 30.28
C ALA A 589 1.96 -22.47 29.18
N ASN A 590 3.20 -22.08 29.51
CA ASN A 590 4.13 -21.46 28.56
C ASN A 590 4.49 -22.40 27.39
N MET A 591 4.78 -23.68 27.66
CA MET A 591 5.12 -24.66 26.62
C MET A 591 3.95 -24.88 25.65
N SER A 592 2.72 -25.00 26.15
CA SER A 592 1.57 -25.18 25.27
C SER A 592 1.15 -23.91 24.55
N ARG A 593 1.28 -22.72 25.15
CA ARG A 593 1.06 -21.45 24.44
C ARG A 593 1.91 -21.43 23.18
N LYS A 594 3.23 -21.65 23.34
CA LYS A 594 4.18 -21.69 22.23
C LYS A 594 3.82 -22.78 21.21
N ALA A 595 3.57 -24.00 21.66
CA ALA A 595 3.27 -25.11 20.75
C ALA A 595 1.98 -24.89 19.91
N VAL A 596 0.96 -24.23 20.47
CA VAL A 596 -0.28 -23.91 19.75
C VAL A 596 -0.10 -22.72 18.81
N PHE A 597 0.59 -21.67 19.23
CA PHE A 597 0.85 -20.50 18.37
C PHE A 597 1.73 -20.89 17.17
N ASP A 598 2.81 -21.64 17.41
CA ASP A 598 3.69 -22.14 16.34
C ASP A 598 2.90 -23.05 15.38
N LEU A 599 2.02 -23.93 15.90
CA LEU A 599 1.13 -24.76 15.08
C LEU A 599 0.20 -23.92 14.21
N LEU A 600 -0.60 -23.03 14.80
CA LEU A 600 -1.56 -22.23 14.03
C LEU A 600 -0.85 -21.37 12.99
N GLY A 601 0.30 -20.78 13.33
CA GLY A 601 1.13 -20.02 12.39
C GLY A 601 1.64 -20.84 11.21
N VAL A 602 2.17 -22.04 11.45
CA VAL A 602 2.67 -22.93 10.38
C VAL A 602 1.53 -23.57 9.60
N CYS A 603 0.41 -23.93 10.21
CA CYS A 603 -0.77 -24.40 9.49
C CYS A 603 -1.30 -23.32 8.54
N LYS A 604 -1.31 -22.04 8.94
CA LYS A 604 -1.66 -20.92 8.07
C LYS A 604 -0.68 -20.75 6.90
N ALA A 605 0.61 -20.92 7.16
CA ALA A 605 1.69 -20.80 6.17
C ALA A 605 1.82 -21.99 5.21
N ALA A 606 1.39 -23.19 5.64
CA ALA A 606 1.40 -24.40 4.83
C ALA A 606 0.29 -24.40 3.77
N THR A 607 -0.83 -23.71 4.01
CA THR A 607 -1.91 -23.57 3.02
C THR A 607 -1.43 -22.98 1.69
N LEU A 608 -0.43 -22.09 1.73
CA LEU A 608 0.15 -21.43 0.54
C LEU A 608 1.26 -22.24 -0.13
N THR A 609 1.74 -23.31 0.50
CA THR A 609 2.85 -24.13 -0.02
C THR A 609 2.36 -25.38 -0.74
N ALA A 610 1.05 -25.67 -0.67
CA ALA A 610 0.39 -26.70 -1.49
C ALA A 610 0.45 -26.40 -3.01
N GLU A 611 0.82 -25.16 -3.40
CA GLU A 611 0.92 -24.68 -4.78
C GLU A 611 2.21 -25.09 -5.54
N THR A 612 2.96 -26.10 -5.09
CA THR A 612 4.09 -26.62 -5.87
C THR A 612 3.64 -27.20 -7.23
N ILE A 613 4.44 -26.95 -8.27
CA ILE A 613 4.15 -27.31 -9.67
C ILE A 613 3.89 -28.82 -9.85
N GLU A 614 4.47 -29.68 -9.00
CA GLU A 614 4.32 -31.14 -9.06
C GLU A 614 3.02 -31.67 -8.44
N THR A 615 2.47 -31.04 -7.40
CA THR A 615 1.16 -31.42 -6.82
C THR A 615 0.02 -31.06 -7.77
N ARG A 616 0.14 -29.95 -8.52
CA ARG A 616 -0.81 -29.52 -9.55
C ARG A 616 -0.97 -30.51 -10.72
N GLN A 617 -0.01 -31.43 -10.92
CA GLN A 617 -0.04 -32.43 -12.00
C GLN A 617 -0.72 -33.75 -11.61
N ARG A 618 -1.03 -33.99 -10.33
CA ARG A 618 -1.59 -35.26 -9.84
C ARG A 618 -2.95 -35.15 -9.12
N MET A 619 -3.42 -33.95 -8.80
CA MET A 619 -4.64 -33.72 -8.00
C MET A 619 -5.44 -32.55 -8.55
N SER A 620 -6.77 -32.62 -8.50
CA SER A 620 -7.63 -31.53 -8.97
C SER A 620 -7.64 -30.35 -7.99
N GLU A 621 -7.98 -29.14 -8.47
CA GLU A 621 -8.12 -27.95 -7.61
C GLU A 621 -9.11 -28.17 -6.44
N GLN A 622 -10.14 -29.01 -6.63
CA GLN A 622 -11.10 -29.39 -5.58
C GLN A 622 -10.48 -30.26 -4.48
N ASP A 623 -9.58 -31.19 -4.83
CA ASP A 623 -8.94 -32.08 -3.84
C ASP A 623 -7.96 -31.32 -2.95
N ILE A 624 -7.26 -30.32 -3.51
CA ILE A 624 -6.35 -29.43 -2.78
C ILE A 624 -7.15 -28.58 -1.77
N ALA A 625 -8.28 -28.00 -2.19
CA ALA A 625 -9.15 -27.22 -1.30
C ALA A 625 -9.71 -28.09 -0.15
N TYR A 626 -10.12 -29.32 -0.42
CA TYR A 626 -10.59 -30.27 0.61
C TYR A 626 -9.49 -30.62 1.63
N LEU A 627 -8.25 -30.87 1.17
CA LEU A 627 -7.10 -31.15 2.04
C LEU A 627 -6.72 -29.96 2.92
N ILE A 628 -6.71 -28.74 2.36
CA ILE A 628 -6.48 -27.51 3.12
C ILE A 628 -7.55 -27.35 4.22
N MET A 629 -8.82 -27.56 3.89
CA MET A 629 -9.93 -27.47 4.85
C MET A 629 -9.85 -28.55 5.94
N ASN A 630 -9.37 -29.76 5.61
CA ASN A 630 -9.20 -30.84 6.59
C ASN A 630 -8.03 -30.55 7.56
N CYS A 631 -6.88 -30.07 7.06
CA CYS A 631 -5.77 -29.59 7.90
C CYS A 631 -6.18 -28.41 8.81
N TYR A 632 -7.01 -27.49 8.28
CA TYR A 632 -7.58 -26.36 9.01
C TYR A 632 -8.43 -26.85 10.21
N ASP A 633 -9.39 -27.73 9.96
CA ASP A 633 -10.29 -28.25 11.00
C ASP A 633 -9.55 -29.07 12.08
N LYS A 634 -8.54 -29.87 11.69
CA LYS A 634 -7.75 -30.67 12.66
C LYS A 634 -6.88 -29.81 13.56
N SER A 635 -6.23 -28.79 13.02
CA SER A 635 -5.41 -27.85 13.80
C SER A 635 -6.25 -27.07 14.82
N LYS A 636 -7.46 -26.66 14.42
CA LYS A 636 -8.46 -26.03 15.30
C LYS A 636 -8.95 -26.98 16.39
N SER A 637 -9.26 -28.24 16.05
CA SER A 637 -9.65 -29.28 17.01
C SER A 637 -8.55 -29.52 18.06
N LEU A 638 -7.29 -29.54 17.64
CA LEU A 638 -6.14 -29.74 18.52
C LEU A 638 -5.94 -28.56 19.48
N GLY A 639 -5.98 -27.32 18.98
CA GLY A 639 -5.96 -26.10 19.80
C GLY A 639 -7.11 -26.07 20.82
N THR A 640 -8.31 -26.46 20.40
CA THR A 640 -9.50 -26.58 21.27
C THR A 640 -9.36 -27.71 22.31
N SER A 641 -8.68 -28.80 21.99
CA SER A 641 -8.44 -29.93 22.91
C SER A 641 -7.41 -29.57 23.98
N LEU A 642 -6.33 -28.87 23.61
CA LEU A 642 -5.37 -28.31 24.56
C LEU A 642 -6.03 -27.24 25.45
N LEU A 643 -6.84 -26.35 24.88
CA LEU A 643 -7.65 -25.38 25.61
C LEU A 643 -8.55 -26.06 26.66
N LYS A 644 -9.27 -27.13 26.28
CA LYS A 644 -10.12 -27.93 27.18
C LYS A 644 -9.31 -28.64 28.28
N MET A 645 -8.11 -29.13 27.98
CA MET A 645 -7.20 -29.74 28.96
C MET A 645 -6.81 -28.71 30.04
N PHE A 646 -6.53 -27.47 29.64
CA PHE A 646 -6.21 -26.39 30.57
C PHE A 646 -7.41 -25.86 31.34
N LEU A 647 -8.55 -25.68 30.68
CA LEU A 647 -9.81 -25.34 31.37
C LEU A 647 -10.15 -26.39 32.44
N LYS A 648 -10.08 -27.70 32.13
CA LYS A 648 -10.36 -28.76 33.12
C LYS A 648 -9.32 -28.87 34.23
N ASN A 649 -8.06 -28.52 33.99
CA ASN A 649 -7.07 -28.34 35.06
C ASN A 649 -7.45 -27.16 35.95
N HIS A 650 -7.87 -26.04 35.38
CA HIS A 650 -8.18 -24.82 36.12
C HIS A 650 -9.46 -24.92 36.98
N THR A 651 -10.58 -25.37 36.38
CA THR A 651 -11.88 -25.46 37.09
C THR A 651 -11.82 -26.42 38.28
N ASN A 652 -10.99 -27.46 38.18
CA ASN A 652 -10.75 -28.36 39.30
C ASN A 652 -9.70 -27.81 40.28
N VAL A 653 -8.67 -27.07 39.85
CA VAL A 653 -7.64 -26.57 40.78
C VAL A 653 -8.16 -25.44 41.69
N CYS A 654 -9.10 -24.60 41.25
CA CYS A 654 -9.82 -23.71 42.18
C CYS A 654 -10.76 -24.49 43.14
N MET A 655 -11.32 -25.62 42.70
CA MET A 655 -12.07 -26.55 43.56
C MET A 655 -11.15 -27.32 44.53
N MET A 656 -9.85 -27.41 44.21
CA MET A 656 -8.80 -28.12 44.95
C MET A 656 -8.13 -27.28 46.03
N CYS A 657 -7.89 -25.99 45.79
CA CYS A 657 -7.29 -25.10 46.79
C CYS A 657 -8.21 -24.84 48.00
N VAL A 658 -9.45 -25.35 47.97
CA VAL A 658 -10.37 -25.31 49.12
C VAL A 658 -10.90 -26.70 49.53
N GLN A 659 -10.93 -27.72 48.66
CA GLN A 659 -11.47 -29.05 49.02
C GLN A 659 -10.63 -30.29 48.65
N LYS A 660 -10.77 -30.88 47.45
CA LYS A 660 -10.43 -32.31 47.23
C LYS A 660 -9.80 -32.67 45.88
N PRO A 661 -8.72 -33.49 45.85
CA PRO A 661 -8.20 -34.11 44.62
C PRO A 661 -9.00 -35.35 44.24
N THR A 662 -9.72 -35.30 43.12
CA THR A 662 -10.47 -36.45 42.61
C THR A 662 -9.66 -37.24 41.57
N ALA A 663 -9.64 -38.57 41.71
CA ALA A 663 -9.02 -39.47 40.73
C ALA A 663 -9.67 -39.35 39.34
N GLU A 664 -10.95 -38.96 39.29
CA GLU A 664 -11.73 -38.74 38.07
C GLU A 664 -11.18 -37.59 37.21
N ALA A 665 -10.76 -36.47 37.82
CA ALA A 665 -10.11 -35.37 37.10
C ALA A 665 -8.77 -35.83 36.46
N LYS A 666 -7.96 -36.59 37.21
CA LYS A 666 -6.70 -37.17 36.71
C LYS A 666 -6.94 -38.20 35.59
N HIS A 667 -8.01 -38.99 35.67
CA HIS A 667 -8.39 -39.92 34.60
C HIS A 667 -8.86 -39.17 33.34
N ASN A 668 -9.66 -38.11 33.50
CA ASN A 668 -10.11 -37.27 32.40
C ASN A 668 -8.96 -36.55 31.67
N LEU A 669 -7.87 -36.20 32.38
CA LEU A 669 -6.65 -35.69 31.75
C LEU A 669 -6.00 -36.71 30.82
N ILE A 670 -5.91 -37.98 31.25
CA ILE A 670 -5.40 -39.07 30.41
C ILE A 670 -6.28 -39.23 29.17
N THR A 671 -7.61 -39.19 29.31
CA THR A 671 -8.55 -39.26 28.18
C THR A 671 -8.36 -38.12 27.17
N ILE A 672 -8.22 -36.87 27.63
CA ILE A 672 -7.99 -35.72 26.74
C ILE A 672 -6.59 -35.75 26.13
N SER A 673 -5.56 -36.18 26.87
CA SER A 673 -4.22 -36.36 26.30
C SER A 673 -4.20 -37.39 25.16
N ARG A 674 -5.07 -38.41 25.22
CA ARG A 674 -5.28 -39.38 24.13
C ARG A 674 -6.01 -38.77 22.94
N GLN A 675 -6.99 -37.89 23.17
CA GLN A 675 -7.65 -37.13 22.09
C GLN A 675 -6.65 -36.21 21.37
N VAL A 676 -5.82 -35.48 22.12
CA VAL A 676 -4.72 -34.67 21.60
C VAL A 676 -3.75 -35.52 20.78
N ALA A 677 -3.32 -36.68 21.30
CA ALA A 677 -2.45 -37.61 20.56
C ALA A 677 -3.10 -38.09 19.25
N ASN A 678 -4.39 -38.41 19.24
CA ASN A 678 -5.10 -38.81 18.02
C ASN A 678 -5.15 -37.67 16.99
N SER A 679 -5.50 -36.44 17.41
CA SER A 679 -5.49 -35.27 16.53
C SER A 679 -4.09 -34.93 16.01
N VAL A 680 -3.04 -35.16 16.80
CA VAL A 680 -1.65 -35.05 16.34
C VAL A 680 -1.36 -36.08 15.24
N THR A 681 -1.74 -37.35 15.42
CA THR A 681 -1.58 -38.40 14.41
C THR A 681 -2.35 -38.10 13.12
N GLU A 682 -3.56 -37.52 13.21
CA GLU A 682 -4.34 -37.09 12.04
C GLU A 682 -3.69 -35.92 11.28
N ILE A 683 -3.04 -34.98 11.97
CA ILE A 683 -2.25 -33.91 11.34
C ILE A 683 -1.02 -34.49 10.65
N VAL A 684 -0.30 -35.44 11.26
CA VAL A 684 0.81 -36.16 10.61
C VAL A 684 0.31 -36.82 9.33
N HIS A 685 -0.79 -37.57 9.39
CA HIS A 685 -1.35 -38.25 8.23
C HIS A 685 -1.74 -37.27 7.10
N SER A 686 -2.34 -36.13 7.44
CA SER A 686 -2.67 -35.09 6.45
C SER A 686 -1.42 -34.43 5.86
N ALA A 687 -0.35 -34.24 6.65
CA ALA A 687 0.93 -33.72 6.16
C ALA A 687 1.67 -34.73 5.27
N GLU A 688 1.57 -36.04 5.53
CA GLU A 688 2.10 -37.11 4.68
C GLU A 688 1.40 -37.14 3.31
N VAL A 689 0.09 -36.91 3.26
CA VAL A 689 -0.69 -36.86 2.00
C VAL A 689 -0.27 -35.66 1.13
N ILE A 690 0.13 -34.53 1.72
CA ILE A 690 0.59 -33.34 0.99
C ILE A 690 1.93 -33.57 0.25
N LYS A 691 2.73 -34.57 0.66
CA LYS A 691 4.14 -34.70 0.25
C LYS A 691 4.40 -35.69 -0.90
N GLY A 692 3.61 -36.75 -1.00
CA GLY A 692 3.92 -37.88 -1.88
C GLY A 692 5.10 -38.75 -1.39
N SER A 693 5.27 -39.91 -2.01
CA SER A 693 6.05 -41.05 -1.49
C SER A 693 7.60 -40.95 -1.57
N ASP A 694 8.19 -39.78 -1.81
CA ASP A 694 9.64 -39.62 -1.94
C ASP A 694 10.27 -39.05 -0.65
N TRP A 695 10.60 -39.93 0.28
CA TRP A 695 11.41 -39.62 1.46
C TRP A 695 12.82 -40.22 1.32
N VAL A 696 13.83 -39.35 1.27
CA VAL A 696 15.25 -39.72 1.32
C VAL A 696 15.86 -39.14 2.60
N ASP A 697 16.51 -40.00 3.37
CA ASP A 697 17.37 -39.67 4.52
C ASP A 697 18.73 -39.12 4.02
N PRO A 698 19.06 -37.83 4.23
CA PRO A 698 20.35 -37.26 3.88
C PRO A 698 21.34 -37.41 5.07
N GLU A 699 22.02 -38.56 5.07
CA GLU A 699 23.30 -38.90 5.75
C GLU A 699 23.73 -38.12 7.02
N ASP A 700 23.67 -38.80 8.17
CA ASP A 700 24.21 -38.43 9.50
C ASP A 700 24.17 -36.94 9.91
N PRO A 701 23.04 -36.50 10.50
CA PRO A 701 22.86 -35.14 11.01
C PRO A 701 23.88 -34.69 12.08
N THR A 702 24.51 -35.62 12.80
CA THR A 702 25.41 -35.30 13.92
C THR A 702 26.78 -34.86 13.39
N VAL A 703 27.26 -35.52 12.33
CA VAL A 703 28.50 -35.15 11.62
C VAL A 703 28.31 -33.88 10.80
N ILE A 704 27.15 -33.71 10.14
CA ILE A 704 26.81 -32.45 9.46
C ILE A 704 26.77 -31.30 10.45
N ALA A 705 26.20 -31.48 11.64
CA ALA A 705 26.12 -30.42 12.64
C ALA A 705 27.49 -29.95 13.17
N GLU A 706 28.42 -30.87 13.46
CA GLU A 706 29.78 -30.48 13.90
C GLU A 706 30.51 -29.70 12.78
N ASN A 707 30.44 -30.16 11.53
CA ASN A 707 31.06 -29.50 10.38
C ASN A 707 30.44 -28.13 10.05
N GLU A 708 29.11 -28.02 10.10
CA GLU A 708 28.38 -26.77 9.81
C GLU A 708 28.54 -25.74 10.94
N LEU A 709 28.56 -26.15 12.21
CA LEU A 709 28.84 -25.25 13.33
C LEU A 709 30.27 -24.70 13.27
N LEU A 710 31.26 -25.56 12.98
CA LEU A 710 32.63 -25.11 12.77
C LEU A 710 32.75 -24.21 11.51
N GLY A 711 32.03 -24.53 10.44
CA GLY A 711 31.92 -23.69 9.25
C GLY A 711 31.34 -22.31 9.53
N ALA A 712 30.24 -22.24 10.30
CA ALA A 712 29.61 -21.00 10.74
C ALA A 712 30.55 -20.17 11.62
N ALA A 713 31.23 -20.78 12.60
CA ALA A 713 32.22 -20.09 13.43
C ALA A 713 33.38 -19.51 12.60
N ASN A 714 33.91 -20.27 11.64
CA ASN A 714 34.99 -19.82 10.76
C ASN A 714 34.54 -18.68 9.82
N SER A 715 33.30 -18.73 9.33
CA SER A 715 32.69 -17.66 8.52
C SER A 715 32.56 -16.35 9.31
N ILE A 716 32.09 -16.44 10.56
CA ILE A 716 31.99 -15.28 11.46
C ILE A 716 33.38 -14.70 11.77
N GLU A 717 34.39 -15.54 12.03
CA GLU A 717 35.77 -15.07 12.22
C GLU A 717 36.37 -14.40 10.98
N ALA A 718 36.01 -14.87 9.77
CA ALA A 718 36.42 -14.21 8.53
C ALA A 718 35.77 -12.83 8.38
N ALA A 719 34.47 -12.71 8.71
CA ALA A 719 33.76 -11.42 8.73
C ALA A 719 34.35 -10.46 9.79
N ALA A 720 34.65 -10.94 10.99
CA ALA A 720 35.32 -10.16 12.04
C ALA A 720 36.71 -9.66 11.62
N LYS A 721 37.51 -10.51 10.96
CA LYS A 721 38.82 -10.11 10.39
C LYS A 721 38.67 -9.06 9.28
N LYS A 722 37.63 -9.17 8.45
CA LYS A 722 37.32 -8.17 7.41
C LYS A 722 36.98 -6.81 8.03
N LEU A 723 36.17 -6.78 9.10
CA LEU A 723 35.89 -5.56 9.89
C LEU A 723 37.14 -4.95 10.52
N ALA A 724 38.06 -5.77 11.04
CA ALA A 724 39.30 -5.28 11.67
C ALA A 724 40.27 -4.59 10.68
N LEU A 725 40.11 -4.82 9.37
CA LEU A 725 40.91 -4.18 8.32
C LEU A 725 40.30 -2.86 7.80
N LEU A 726 39.05 -2.54 8.17
CA LEU A 726 38.39 -1.31 7.77
C LEU A 726 38.86 -0.13 8.63
N LYS A 727 39.16 1.00 7.99
CA LYS A 727 39.52 2.26 8.64
C LYS A 727 38.37 3.28 8.46
N PRO A 728 38.07 4.11 9.47
CA PRO A 728 37.16 5.25 9.31
C PRO A 728 37.61 6.17 8.16
N ARG A 729 36.64 6.84 7.53
CA ARG A 729 36.90 7.69 6.36
C ARG A 729 37.71 8.94 6.72
N GLN A 730 38.90 9.10 6.14
CA GLN A 730 39.64 10.37 6.19
C GLN A 730 39.00 11.39 5.25
N LYS A 731 38.08 12.23 5.74
CA LYS A 731 37.74 13.51 5.09
C LYS A 731 38.73 14.60 5.53
N ALA A 732 39.03 15.52 4.62
CA ALA A 732 39.80 16.72 4.91
C ALA A 732 39.17 17.52 6.06
N ARG A 733 40.01 17.91 7.03
CA ARG A 733 39.72 18.76 8.20
C ARG A 733 38.69 19.87 7.92
N GLU A 734 37.45 19.60 8.27
CA GLU A 734 36.54 20.58 8.88
C GLU A 734 36.12 19.99 10.22
N ALA A 735 36.09 20.84 11.25
CA ALA A 735 35.95 20.46 12.65
C ALA A 735 34.56 19.86 12.96
N ASP A 736 34.42 18.57 12.65
CA ASP A 736 33.22 17.79 12.96
C ASP A 736 33.48 16.86 14.13
N MET A 737 32.57 16.90 15.12
CA MET A 737 32.60 16.06 16.32
C MET A 737 32.23 14.59 16.02
N SER A 738 31.96 14.22 14.77
CA SER A 738 31.53 12.87 14.38
C SER A 738 32.52 11.76 14.76
N LEU A 739 33.83 12.03 14.76
CA LEU A 739 34.92 11.03 14.79
C LEU A 739 34.86 9.95 15.90
N ASN A 740 34.08 10.15 16.97
CA ASN A 740 33.90 9.17 18.05
C ASN A 740 32.78 8.14 17.74
N PHE A 741 31.81 8.48 16.88
CA PHE A 741 30.64 7.65 16.60
C PHE A 741 30.98 6.47 15.67
N GLU A 742 31.69 6.70 14.57
CA GLU A 742 32.06 5.61 13.66
C GLU A 742 33.04 4.62 14.31
N GLU A 743 33.93 5.10 15.19
CA GLU A 743 34.80 4.24 16.01
C GLU A 743 33.98 3.40 17.01
N GLN A 744 32.99 3.99 17.70
CA GLN A 744 32.11 3.26 18.62
C GLN A 744 31.27 2.19 17.92
N ILE A 745 30.70 2.48 16.75
CA ILE A 745 29.99 1.47 15.94
C ILE A 745 30.92 0.35 15.53
N LEU A 746 32.11 0.69 15.03
CA LEU A 746 33.05 -0.29 14.50
C LEU A 746 33.58 -1.20 15.62
N ASP A 747 33.84 -0.67 16.81
CA ASP A 747 34.29 -1.45 17.96
C ASP A 747 33.16 -2.29 18.57
N ALA A 748 31.93 -1.78 18.61
CA ALA A 748 30.78 -2.59 19.02
C ALA A 748 30.51 -3.74 18.02
N ALA A 749 30.57 -3.49 16.70
CA ALA A 749 30.45 -4.53 15.68
C ALA A 749 31.56 -5.60 15.76
N LYS A 750 32.82 -5.21 16.01
CA LYS A 750 33.92 -6.16 16.29
C LYS A 750 33.65 -6.99 17.54
N SER A 751 33.19 -6.35 18.62
CA SER A 751 32.86 -7.02 19.88
C SER A 751 31.73 -8.04 19.69
N ILE A 752 30.68 -7.68 18.94
CA ILE A 752 29.60 -8.60 18.56
C ILE A 752 30.14 -9.78 17.76
N ALA A 753 30.92 -9.55 16.69
CA ALA A 753 31.44 -10.62 15.84
C ALA A 753 32.42 -11.56 16.58
N ALA A 754 33.20 -11.06 17.54
CA ALA A 754 34.03 -11.89 18.41
C ALA A 754 33.19 -12.71 19.39
N ALA A 755 32.14 -12.11 19.97
CA ALA A 755 31.25 -12.79 20.90
C ALA A 755 30.40 -13.88 20.21
N THR A 756 29.91 -13.64 18.98
CA THR A 756 29.19 -14.65 18.19
C THR A 756 30.09 -15.78 17.71
N ALA A 757 31.35 -15.53 17.35
CA ALA A 757 32.33 -16.59 17.08
C ALA A 757 32.57 -17.49 18.32
N ALA A 758 32.75 -16.89 19.50
CA ALA A 758 32.92 -17.62 20.76
C ALA A 758 31.65 -18.41 21.16
N LEU A 759 30.47 -17.85 20.88
CA LEU A 759 29.17 -18.51 21.08
C LEU A 759 29.04 -19.76 20.22
N VAL A 760 29.26 -19.68 18.90
CA VAL A 760 29.12 -20.84 18.00
C VAL A 760 30.16 -21.92 18.33
N LYS A 761 31.39 -21.55 18.69
CA LYS A 761 32.40 -22.49 19.21
C LYS A 761 31.97 -23.18 20.52
N SER A 762 31.34 -22.44 21.43
CA SER A 762 30.80 -23.02 22.67
C SER A 762 29.59 -23.92 22.41
N ALA A 763 28.78 -23.64 21.38
CA ALA A 763 27.66 -24.48 20.96
C ALA A 763 28.15 -25.81 20.38
N SER A 764 29.20 -25.77 19.54
CA SER A 764 29.89 -26.96 19.04
C SER A 764 30.49 -27.80 20.20
N ALA A 765 31.10 -27.17 21.20
CA ALA A 765 31.59 -27.87 22.38
C ALA A 765 30.46 -28.50 23.21
N ALA A 766 29.33 -27.81 23.38
CA ALA A 766 28.16 -28.34 24.10
C ALA A 766 27.53 -29.53 23.37
N GLN A 767 27.40 -29.46 22.03
CA GLN A 767 26.99 -30.60 21.21
C GLN A 767 27.94 -31.79 21.38
N LYS A 768 29.26 -31.56 21.27
CA LYS A 768 30.27 -32.62 21.39
C LYS A 768 30.22 -33.30 22.78
N GLU A 769 29.98 -32.51 23.83
CA GLU A 769 29.76 -33.02 25.18
C GLU A 769 28.50 -33.92 25.26
N LEU A 770 27.41 -33.53 24.60
CA LEU A 770 26.17 -34.30 24.58
C LEU A 770 26.28 -35.65 23.85
N VAL A 771 27.01 -35.67 22.73
CA VAL A 771 27.36 -36.91 22.01
C VAL A 771 28.25 -37.81 22.88
N ALA A 772 29.26 -37.24 23.55
CA ALA A 772 30.14 -38.00 24.44
C ALA A 772 29.44 -38.56 25.70
N GLN A 773 28.37 -37.91 26.18
CA GLN A 773 27.57 -38.36 27.31
C GLN A 773 26.54 -39.46 26.97
N GLY A 774 26.38 -39.83 25.70
CA GLY A 774 25.35 -40.77 25.24
C GLY A 774 23.91 -40.22 25.36
N LYS A 775 23.75 -38.92 25.62
CA LYS A 775 22.45 -38.21 25.57
C LYS A 775 21.98 -37.92 24.13
N ILE A 776 22.88 -38.14 23.18
CA ILE A 776 22.66 -38.18 21.73
C ILE A 776 23.36 -39.46 21.26
N GLU A 777 22.68 -40.34 20.53
CA GLU A 777 23.27 -41.65 20.17
C GLU A 777 24.47 -41.52 19.22
N ALA A 778 25.61 -42.08 19.61
CA ALA A 778 26.72 -42.32 18.70
C ALA A 778 26.40 -43.55 17.83
N ALA A 779 26.01 -43.29 16.58
CA ALA A 779 25.56 -44.26 15.59
C ALA A 779 26.35 -45.57 15.55
N TYR A 780 25.71 -46.70 15.91
CA TYR A 780 26.09 -48.04 15.42
C TYR A 780 24.94 -49.04 15.18
N HIS A 781 23.67 -48.70 15.47
CA HIS A 781 22.54 -49.63 15.26
C HIS A 781 21.42 -49.07 14.37
N LYS A 782 21.57 -49.38 13.07
CA LYS A 782 20.54 -49.28 12.04
C LYS A 782 19.36 -50.22 12.38
N ALA A 783 18.27 -49.67 12.92
CA ALA A 783 16.86 -50.05 12.72
C ALA A 783 16.00 -49.76 13.97
N ASP A 784 15.63 -48.49 14.19
CA ASP A 784 14.36 -48.18 14.85
C ASP A 784 13.80 -46.82 14.41
N PHE A 785 12.55 -46.84 13.96
CA PHE A 785 11.77 -45.71 13.49
C PHE A 785 11.42 -44.73 14.63
N GLN A 786 12.34 -43.83 15.05
CA GLN A 786 12.03 -42.56 15.78
C GLN A 786 13.29 -41.74 16.11
N ASN A 787 13.95 -41.13 15.12
CA ASN A 787 15.24 -40.45 15.37
C ASN A 787 15.09 -38.99 15.87
N ASP A 788 14.82 -38.84 17.17
CA ASP A 788 14.72 -37.58 17.94
C ASP A 788 15.93 -36.63 17.71
N ASP A 789 17.12 -37.20 17.55
CA ASP A 789 18.40 -36.49 17.50
C ASP A 789 18.67 -35.76 16.18
N GLY A 790 18.11 -36.24 15.06
CA GLY A 790 18.23 -35.59 13.75
C GLY A 790 17.50 -34.25 13.67
N GLN A 791 16.41 -34.08 14.41
CA GLN A 791 15.65 -32.81 14.43
C GLN A 791 16.33 -31.75 15.30
N TRP A 792 16.89 -32.16 16.45
CA TRP A 792 17.62 -31.26 17.34
C TRP A 792 18.89 -30.72 16.67
N SER A 793 19.65 -31.60 16.01
CA SER A 793 20.85 -31.21 15.24
C SER A 793 20.52 -30.29 14.06
N GLN A 794 19.46 -30.55 13.29
CA GLN A 794 19.02 -29.62 12.21
C GLN A 794 18.56 -28.26 12.76
N GLY A 795 17.82 -28.23 13.87
CA GLY A 795 17.46 -26.99 14.56
C GLY A 795 18.68 -26.20 15.03
N LEU A 796 19.68 -26.90 15.57
CA LEU A 796 20.96 -26.32 16.01
C LEU A 796 21.78 -25.76 14.83
N ILE A 797 21.87 -26.49 13.72
CA ILE A 797 22.52 -26.02 12.47
C ILE A 797 21.83 -24.76 11.96
N SER A 798 20.50 -24.77 11.88
CA SER A 798 19.72 -23.64 11.39
C SER A 798 19.93 -22.41 12.26
N ALA A 799 19.87 -22.55 13.59
CA ALA A 799 20.17 -21.46 14.51
C ALA A 799 21.60 -20.92 14.34
N ALA A 800 22.60 -21.78 14.16
CA ALA A 800 23.97 -21.35 13.92
C ALA A 800 24.18 -20.65 12.57
N ARG A 801 23.52 -21.13 11.51
CA ARG A 801 23.50 -20.45 10.19
C ARG A 801 22.81 -19.09 10.29
N MET A 802 21.72 -18.96 11.05
CA MET A 802 21.10 -17.66 11.33
C MET A 802 22.05 -16.71 12.07
N VAL A 803 22.79 -17.19 13.08
CA VAL A 803 23.81 -16.36 13.78
C VAL A 803 24.90 -15.91 12.79
N ALA A 804 25.38 -16.80 11.91
CA ALA A 804 26.39 -16.45 10.92
C ALA A 804 25.88 -15.44 9.89
N GLY A 805 24.67 -15.63 9.36
CA GLY A 805 24.02 -14.72 8.42
C GLY A 805 23.77 -13.35 9.03
N ALA A 806 23.13 -13.29 10.21
CA ALA A 806 22.87 -12.05 10.93
C ALA A 806 24.18 -11.30 11.27
N THR A 807 25.22 -12.03 11.71
CA THR A 807 26.53 -11.41 11.97
C THR A 807 27.12 -10.84 10.67
N HIS A 808 27.00 -11.54 9.53
CA HIS A 808 27.45 -11.03 8.24
C HIS A 808 26.71 -9.74 7.83
N SER A 809 25.37 -9.75 7.89
CA SER A 809 24.54 -8.56 7.63
C SER A 809 24.90 -7.38 8.52
N LEU A 810 25.16 -7.63 9.81
CA LEU A 810 25.67 -6.61 10.73
C LEU A 810 27.05 -6.08 10.32
N CYS A 811 27.97 -6.96 9.92
CA CYS A 811 29.30 -6.56 9.44
C CYS A 811 29.21 -5.66 8.20
N GLU A 812 28.27 -5.96 7.29
CA GLU A 812 28.02 -5.14 6.10
C GLU A 812 27.34 -3.82 6.43
N SER A 813 26.29 -3.82 7.27
CA SER A 813 25.61 -2.60 7.73
C SER A 813 26.55 -1.67 8.49
N ALA A 814 27.41 -2.21 9.37
CA ALA A 814 28.44 -1.42 10.06
C ALA A 814 29.48 -0.85 9.09
N ASN A 815 29.96 -1.62 8.11
CA ASN A 815 30.85 -1.10 7.06
C ASN A 815 30.17 0.01 6.24
N ALA A 816 28.92 -0.20 5.82
CA ALA A 816 28.18 0.79 5.03
C ALA A 816 27.90 2.06 5.84
N MET A 817 27.63 1.94 7.15
CA MET A 817 27.48 3.07 8.08
C MET A 817 28.77 3.90 8.18
N VAL A 818 29.92 3.26 8.44
CA VAL A 818 31.23 3.94 8.52
C VAL A 818 31.63 4.60 7.19
N GLN A 819 31.06 4.16 6.06
CA GLN A 819 31.24 4.78 4.74
C GLN A 819 30.23 5.91 4.44
N GLY A 820 29.17 6.07 5.23
CA GLY A 820 28.08 7.02 5.00
C GLY A 820 27.04 6.58 3.96
N ASN A 821 26.88 5.26 3.77
CA ASN A 821 26.06 4.64 2.71
C ASN A 821 24.85 3.83 3.24
N ALA A 822 24.55 3.87 4.55
CA ALA A 822 23.44 3.15 5.15
C ALA A 822 22.77 3.96 6.26
N THR A 823 21.47 3.70 6.50
CA THR A 823 20.69 4.34 7.56
C THR A 823 20.88 3.66 8.92
N GLU A 824 20.72 4.40 10.01
CA GLU A 824 20.87 3.93 11.39
C GLU A 824 19.85 2.83 11.70
N GLU A 825 18.67 2.93 11.11
CA GLU A 825 17.59 1.95 11.22
C GLU A 825 18.03 0.58 10.68
N LYS A 826 18.78 0.54 9.56
CA LYS A 826 19.33 -0.69 9.01
C LYS A 826 20.38 -1.30 9.94
N LEU A 827 21.23 -0.47 10.56
CA LEU A 827 22.22 -0.93 11.55
C LEU A 827 21.55 -1.49 12.81
N ILE A 828 20.52 -0.81 13.34
CA ILE A 828 19.75 -1.25 14.51
C ILE A 828 19.02 -2.57 14.20
N ALA A 829 18.43 -2.71 13.01
CA ALA A 829 17.78 -3.94 12.59
C ALA A 829 18.76 -5.12 12.55
N SER A 830 19.93 -4.96 11.91
CA SER A 830 20.97 -6.00 11.88
C SER A 830 21.50 -6.35 13.28
N ALA A 831 21.62 -5.37 14.19
CA ALA A 831 22.03 -5.62 15.58
C ALA A 831 21.00 -6.47 16.34
N LYS A 832 19.70 -6.16 16.19
CA LYS A 832 18.61 -6.94 16.80
C LYS A 832 18.51 -8.35 16.23
N GLU A 833 18.72 -8.52 14.92
CA GLU A 833 18.77 -9.83 14.26
C GLU A 833 19.89 -10.72 14.84
N VAL A 834 21.07 -10.15 15.15
CA VAL A 834 22.16 -10.87 15.82
C VAL A 834 21.80 -11.29 17.25
N ALA A 835 21.10 -10.42 18.01
CA ALA A 835 20.63 -10.75 19.34
C ALA A 835 19.57 -11.88 19.31
N GLY A 836 18.59 -11.79 18.41
CA GLY A 836 17.53 -12.79 18.23
C GLY A 836 18.07 -14.16 17.80
N SER A 837 18.93 -14.20 16.77
CA SER A 837 19.59 -15.44 16.33
C SER A 837 20.49 -16.05 17.41
N THR A 838 21.20 -15.24 18.18
CA THR A 838 21.99 -15.69 19.34
C THR A 838 21.12 -16.36 20.39
N ALA A 839 19.98 -15.76 20.70
CA ALA A 839 19.01 -16.35 21.62
C ALA A 839 18.42 -17.66 21.05
N ALA A 840 18.22 -17.76 19.74
CA ALA A 840 17.78 -19.00 19.08
C ALA A 840 18.77 -20.16 19.30
N LEU A 841 20.07 -19.86 19.14
CA LEU A 841 21.13 -20.84 19.35
C LEU A 841 21.24 -21.28 20.82
N LEU A 842 21.08 -20.35 21.77
CA LEU A 842 21.06 -20.65 23.21
C LEU A 842 19.90 -21.58 23.60
N VAL A 843 18.68 -21.26 23.13
CA VAL A 843 17.50 -22.10 23.38
C VAL A 843 17.68 -23.48 22.74
N ALA A 844 18.13 -23.55 21.47
CA ALA A 844 18.38 -24.83 20.79
C ALA A 844 19.39 -25.71 21.55
N CYS A 845 20.49 -25.14 22.06
CA CYS A 845 21.45 -25.87 22.89
C CYS A 845 20.84 -26.36 24.23
N LYS A 846 20.00 -25.54 24.87
CA LYS A 846 19.46 -25.83 26.21
C LYS A 846 18.44 -27.00 26.25
N VAL A 847 17.83 -27.38 25.12
CA VAL A 847 16.80 -28.44 25.08
C VAL A 847 17.32 -29.81 25.54
N LYS A 848 18.61 -30.11 25.35
CA LYS A 848 19.24 -31.39 25.78
C LYS A 848 20.45 -31.23 26.71
N ALA A 849 21.03 -30.04 26.83
CA ALA A 849 22.22 -29.79 27.63
C ALA A 849 21.96 -29.76 29.13
N ASP A 850 22.91 -30.27 29.93
CA ASP A 850 22.90 -30.06 31.38
C ASP A 850 23.23 -28.58 31.69
N PRO A 851 22.36 -27.82 32.38
CA PRO A 851 22.62 -26.42 32.73
C PRO A 851 23.89 -26.19 33.54
N GLY A 852 24.39 -27.21 34.27
CA GLY A 852 25.62 -27.15 35.05
C GLY A 852 26.91 -27.44 34.29
N SER A 853 26.83 -27.85 33.01
CA SER A 853 28.03 -28.23 32.24
C SER A 853 28.95 -27.05 31.93
N MET A 854 30.27 -27.30 31.89
CA MET A 854 31.26 -26.27 31.56
C MET A 854 31.08 -25.70 30.15
N ALA A 855 30.64 -26.52 29.18
CA ALA A 855 30.33 -26.01 27.85
C ALA A 855 29.08 -25.10 27.87
N MET A 856 28.03 -25.46 28.61
CA MET A 856 26.82 -24.63 28.73
C MET A 856 27.09 -23.32 29.48
N GLN A 857 27.89 -23.33 30.55
CA GLN A 857 28.31 -22.10 31.23
C GLN A 857 29.11 -21.16 30.32
N ARG A 858 30.01 -21.70 29.49
CA ARG A 858 30.76 -20.91 28.48
C ARG A 858 29.82 -20.34 27.42
N LEU A 859 28.90 -21.14 26.91
CA LEU A 859 27.87 -20.73 25.96
C LEU A 859 27.01 -19.59 26.52
N GLN A 860 26.54 -19.73 27.76
CA GLN A 860 25.78 -18.70 28.49
C GLN A 860 26.58 -17.39 28.63
N SER A 861 27.88 -17.50 28.97
CA SER A 861 28.75 -16.32 29.08
C SER A 861 28.94 -15.59 27.75
N ALA A 862 29.07 -16.34 26.65
CA ALA A 862 29.19 -15.79 25.30
C ALA A 862 27.87 -15.16 24.84
N GLY A 863 26.73 -15.80 25.13
CA GLY A 863 25.39 -15.24 24.89
C GLY A 863 25.16 -13.90 25.59
N ASN A 864 25.54 -13.80 26.87
CA ASN A 864 25.47 -12.55 27.64
C ASN A 864 26.46 -11.49 27.14
N ALA A 865 27.58 -11.90 26.52
CA ALA A 865 28.52 -10.97 25.88
C ALA A 865 27.93 -10.40 24.58
N VAL A 866 27.32 -11.25 23.74
CA VAL A 866 26.62 -10.81 22.52
C VAL A 866 25.50 -9.82 22.88
N LYS A 867 24.60 -10.18 23.81
CA LYS A 867 23.48 -9.33 24.23
C LYS A 867 23.94 -7.92 24.65
N ARG A 868 24.95 -7.85 25.54
CA ARG A 868 25.50 -6.56 26.00
C ARG A 868 26.12 -5.75 24.86
N ALA A 869 26.79 -6.41 23.91
CA ALA A 869 27.41 -5.73 22.78
C ALA A 869 26.37 -5.23 21.75
N THR A 870 25.29 -5.99 21.52
CA THR A 870 24.15 -5.54 20.68
C THR A 870 23.39 -4.39 21.33
N ASP A 871 23.11 -4.45 22.64
CA ASP A 871 22.43 -3.37 23.36
C ASP A 871 23.27 -2.08 23.38
N ALA A 872 24.59 -2.19 23.53
CA ALA A 872 25.51 -1.05 23.43
C ALA A 872 25.49 -0.42 22.03
N LEU A 873 25.51 -1.25 20.97
CA LEU A 873 25.42 -0.77 19.58
C LEU A 873 24.09 -0.08 19.28
N VAL A 874 22.96 -0.63 19.73
CA VAL A 874 21.64 -0.02 19.55
C VAL A 874 21.56 1.33 20.25
N LYS A 875 22.06 1.45 21.49
CA LYS A 875 22.12 2.73 22.21
C LYS A 875 22.99 3.75 21.48
N ALA A 876 24.16 3.35 20.98
CA ALA A 876 25.03 4.23 20.19
C ALA A 876 24.30 4.74 18.93
N ALA A 877 23.69 3.85 18.15
CA ALA A 877 22.94 4.22 16.94
C ALA A 877 21.73 5.12 17.22
N GLN A 878 21.01 4.91 18.32
CA GLN A 878 19.88 5.76 18.73
C GLN A 878 20.33 7.16 19.21
N GLN A 879 21.47 7.25 19.90
CA GLN A 879 22.02 8.54 20.33
C GLN A 879 22.48 9.40 19.15
N ALA A 880 22.93 8.81 18.04
CA ALA A 880 23.23 9.56 16.81
C ALA A 880 21.97 10.16 16.17
N LYS A 881 20.83 9.43 16.18
CA LYS A 881 19.55 9.92 15.66
C LYS A 881 19.11 11.24 16.30
N GLY A 882 19.34 11.41 17.60
CA GLY A 882 19.04 12.65 18.32
C GLY A 882 19.89 13.87 17.92
N PHE A 883 21.03 13.67 17.25
CA PHE A 883 21.83 14.74 16.64
C PHE A 883 21.49 14.93 15.16
N SER A 884 21.04 13.88 14.46
CA SER A 884 20.63 13.96 13.05
C SER A 884 19.23 14.57 12.86
N GLU A 885 18.27 14.40 13.77
CA GLU A 885 16.94 15.03 13.65
C GLU A 885 16.99 16.59 13.71
N GLU A 886 18.05 17.19 14.26
CA GLU A 886 18.32 18.64 14.15
C GLU A 886 19.05 19.05 12.84
N GLN A 887 19.56 18.10 12.04
CA GLN A 887 20.33 18.33 10.81
C GLN A 887 19.71 17.75 9.52
N GLU A 888 18.78 16.78 9.58
CA GLU A 888 18.19 16.10 8.42
C GLU A 888 16.93 16.80 7.83
N ASP A 889 16.52 17.95 8.35
CA ASP A 889 15.46 18.78 7.74
C ASP A 889 15.95 19.60 6.53
N VAL A 890 16.99 19.10 5.82
CA VAL A 890 17.64 19.76 4.67
C VAL A 890 18.06 18.75 3.59
N ASN A 891 17.21 18.54 2.58
CA ASN A 891 17.56 18.88 1.18
C ASN A 891 16.39 18.77 0.15
N ILE A 892 15.23 19.36 0.45
CA ILE A 892 14.32 19.95 -0.57
C ILE A 892 13.69 21.23 0.01
N ASP A 893 14.42 22.36 0.00
CA ASP A 893 13.93 23.73 0.20
C ASP A 893 12.85 23.95 1.30
N ALA A 894 13.05 23.34 2.48
CA ALA A 894 12.10 23.38 3.61
C ALA A 894 11.87 24.80 4.18
N THR A 895 12.82 25.73 4.00
CA THR A 895 12.66 27.15 4.40
C THR A 895 11.56 27.86 3.64
N ARG A 896 11.31 27.50 2.37
CA ARG A 896 10.21 28.05 1.57
C ARG A 896 8.88 27.40 1.91
N VAL A 897 8.85 26.07 2.03
CA VAL A 897 7.61 25.31 2.30
C VAL A 897 7.11 25.48 3.74
N GLY A 898 8.00 25.62 4.74
CA GLY A 898 7.63 25.94 6.12
C GLY A 898 6.94 27.30 6.25
N GLY A 899 7.48 28.33 5.60
CA GLY A 899 6.87 29.66 5.54
C GLY A 899 5.55 29.68 4.75
N ILE A 900 5.43 28.87 3.69
CA ILE A 900 4.17 28.67 2.95
C ILE A 900 3.13 27.96 3.83
N ARG A 901 3.52 26.93 4.58
CA ARG A 901 2.62 26.17 5.47
C ARG A 901 2.06 27.03 6.59
N GLN A 902 2.88 27.90 7.18
CA GLN A 902 2.44 28.88 8.18
C GLN A 902 1.50 29.94 7.58
N GLU A 903 1.74 30.40 6.35
CA GLU A 903 0.84 31.34 5.67
C GLU A 903 -0.51 30.69 5.32
N LEU A 904 -0.51 29.43 4.85
CA LEU A 904 -1.74 28.70 4.52
C LEU A 904 -2.60 28.44 5.76
N GLN A 905 -1.98 28.00 6.87
CA GLN A 905 -2.68 27.80 8.14
C GLN A 905 -3.28 29.12 8.67
N ALA A 906 -2.54 30.24 8.57
CA ALA A 906 -3.03 31.55 8.99
C ALA A 906 -4.16 32.08 8.09
N HIS A 907 -4.18 31.71 6.80
CA HIS A 907 -5.29 31.97 5.87
C HIS A 907 -6.52 31.13 6.19
N GLU A 908 -6.34 29.85 6.51
CA GLU A 908 -7.40 28.93 6.90
C GLU A 908 -8.08 29.38 8.22
N ASP A 909 -7.27 29.74 9.23
CA ASP A 909 -7.76 30.32 10.48
C ASP A 909 -8.55 31.63 10.22
N MET A 910 -8.13 32.47 9.27
CA MET A 910 -8.86 33.68 8.89
C MET A 910 -10.24 33.36 8.30
N LEU A 911 -10.32 32.45 7.32
CA LEU A 911 -11.57 32.08 6.66
C LEU A 911 -12.57 31.43 7.63
N ILE A 912 -12.09 30.64 8.59
CA ILE A 912 -12.94 30.08 9.66
C ILE A 912 -13.49 31.20 10.55
N MET A 913 -12.68 32.18 10.92
CA MET A 913 -13.14 33.32 11.74
C MET A 913 -14.09 34.25 10.98
N GLU A 914 -13.91 34.45 9.66
CA GLU A 914 -14.86 35.17 8.81
C GLU A 914 -16.21 34.45 8.74
N ARG A 915 -16.22 33.12 8.57
CA ARG A 915 -17.47 32.32 8.58
C ARG A 915 -18.20 32.42 9.92
N LYS A 916 -17.48 32.28 11.05
CA LYS A 916 -18.05 32.44 12.40
C LYS A 916 -18.58 33.86 12.67
N LEU A 917 -17.95 34.88 12.10
CA LEU A 917 -18.45 36.27 12.17
C LEU A 917 -19.73 36.44 11.33
N GLN A 918 -19.78 35.83 10.16
CA GLN A 918 -20.96 35.86 9.29
C GLN A 918 -22.16 35.13 9.92
N GLU A 919 -21.95 33.93 10.48
CA GLU A 919 -22.96 33.21 11.27
C GLU A 919 -23.47 34.03 12.47
N ALA A 920 -22.57 34.76 13.15
CA ALA A 920 -22.96 35.66 14.25
C ALA A 920 -23.83 36.84 13.77
N ARG A 921 -23.51 37.43 12.61
CA ARG A 921 -24.29 38.50 11.99
C ARG A 921 -25.66 38.00 11.51
N GLU A 922 -25.73 36.81 10.91
CA GLU A 922 -26.99 36.17 10.50
C GLU A 922 -27.87 35.79 11.71
N ASN A 923 -27.26 35.34 12.82
CA ASN A 923 -27.99 35.11 14.06
C ASN A 923 -28.48 36.43 14.68
N TRP A 924 -27.71 37.52 14.64
CA TRP A 924 -28.16 38.84 15.09
C TRP A 924 -29.37 39.35 14.30
N LEU A 925 -29.37 39.21 12.97
CA LEU A 925 -30.53 39.54 12.11
C LEU A 925 -31.83 38.78 12.52
N LYS A 926 -31.73 37.60 13.14
CA LYS A 926 -32.91 36.86 13.66
C LYS A 926 -33.48 37.48 14.94
N TYR A 927 -32.71 38.26 15.69
CA TYR A 927 -33.14 38.95 16.91
C TYR A 927 -33.72 40.35 16.65
N GLU A 928 -33.75 40.83 15.40
CA GLU A 928 -34.30 42.15 15.01
C GLU A 928 -35.86 42.21 14.99
N LYS A 929 -36.54 41.20 15.56
CA LYS A 929 -37.98 41.23 15.80
C LYS A 929 -38.27 41.76 17.21
N PRO A 930 -39.29 42.62 17.38
CA PRO A 930 -39.40 43.43 18.59
C PRO A 930 -39.81 42.57 19.79
N ASN A 931 -38.91 42.44 20.79
CA ASN A 931 -39.14 42.77 22.21
C ASN A 931 -38.19 42.06 23.24
N ILE A 932 -36.87 41.93 23.00
CA ILE A 932 -35.92 41.39 24.03
C ILE A 932 -34.57 42.17 24.05
N PRO A 933 -34.46 43.29 24.80
CA PRO A 933 -33.25 44.13 24.79
C PRO A 933 -31.98 43.49 25.41
N LYS A 934 -32.11 42.41 26.18
CA LYS A 934 -30.97 41.75 26.85
C LYS A 934 -30.21 40.77 25.95
N SER A 935 -30.89 40.15 24.97
CA SER A 935 -30.26 39.24 24.00
C SER A 935 -29.56 39.99 22.87
N GLU A 936 -30.05 41.18 22.51
CA GLU A 936 -29.45 42.03 21.48
C GLU A 936 -28.06 42.53 21.90
N LEU A 937 -27.92 43.00 23.14
CA LEU A 937 -26.63 43.45 23.69
C LEU A 937 -25.58 42.34 23.70
N GLN A 938 -25.99 41.11 24.07
CA GLN A 938 -25.11 39.93 24.07
C GLN A 938 -24.69 39.51 22.66
N ALA A 939 -25.61 39.57 21.69
CA ALA A 939 -25.28 39.29 20.29
C ALA A 939 -24.33 40.34 19.69
N GLN A 940 -24.51 41.63 20.01
CA GLN A 940 -23.57 42.69 19.62
C GLN A 940 -22.19 42.51 20.27
N GLU A 941 -22.14 42.11 21.55
CA GLU A 941 -20.86 41.82 22.24
C GLU A 941 -20.14 40.61 21.62
N GLU A 942 -20.88 39.57 21.21
CA GLU A 942 -20.33 38.40 20.53
C GLU A 942 -19.80 38.73 19.13
N ILE A 943 -20.50 39.58 18.36
CA ILE A 943 -20.02 40.11 17.06
C ILE A 943 -18.74 40.91 17.27
N LEU A 944 -18.73 41.89 18.18
CA LEU A 944 -17.56 42.75 18.45
C LEU A 944 -16.34 41.92 18.91
N LYS A 945 -16.57 40.84 19.67
CA LYS A 945 -15.52 39.91 20.09
C LYS A 945 -14.95 39.15 18.89
N ARG A 946 -15.79 38.62 17.99
CA ARG A 946 -15.33 37.93 16.76
C ARG A 946 -14.66 38.86 15.76
N GLU A 947 -15.09 40.12 15.64
CA GLU A 947 -14.40 41.14 14.82
C GLU A 947 -12.97 41.40 15.34
N LYS A 948 -12.79 41.54 16.65
CA LYS A 948 -11.46 41.69 17.26
C LYS A 948 -10.57 40.44 17.10
N GLU A 949 -11.15 39.24 17.12
CA GLU A 949 -10.40 38.00 16.85
C GLU A 949 -9.94 37.91 15.39
N LEU A 950 -10.81 38.29 14.44
CA LEU A 950 -10.46 38.36 13.01
C LEU A 950 -9.37 39.41 12.73
N GLU A 951 -9.45 40.59 13.35
CA GLU A 951 -8.46 41.66 13.17
C GLU A 951 -7.06 41.22 13.66
N ARG A 952 -6.98 40.49 14.78
CA ARG A 952 -5.72 39.87 15.25
C ARG A 952 -5.18 38.83 14.28
N ALA A 953 -6.03 37.99 13.69
CA ALA A 953 -5.61 37.01 12.69
C ALA A 953 -5.04 37.70 11.42
N ARG A 954 -5.68 38.79 10.97
CA ARG A 954 -5.21 39.61 9.85
C ARG A 954 -3.85 40.28 10.13
N LEU A 955 -3.65 40.82 11.34
CA LEU A 955 -2.36 41.36 11.79
C LEU A 955 -1.26 40.28 11.79
N LYS A 956 -1.55 39.09 12.33
CA LYS A 956 -0.61 37.96 12.35
C LYS A 956 -0.21 37.52 10.93
N LEU A 957 -1.15 37.48 9.99
CA LEU A 957 -0.86 37.20 8.57
C LEU A 957 0.01 38.29 7.93
N ALA A 958 -0.24 39.57 8.24
CA ALA A 958 0.58 40.68 7.75
C ALA A 958 2.02 40.62 8.30
N GLU A 959 2.20 40.21 9.55
CA GLU A 959 3.54 39.99 10.15
C GLU A 959 4.29 38.83 9.47
N ILE A 960 3.62 37.70 9.21
CA ILE A 960 4.20 36.55 8.48
C ILE A 960 4.65 36.98 7.07
N ARG A 961 3.82 37.76 6.35
CA ARG A 961 4.18 38.31 5.03
C ARG A 961 5.36 39.27 5.09
N LYS A 962 5.42 40.13 6.13
CA LYS A 962 6.50 41.09 6.33
C LYS A 962 7.83 40.42 6.68
N ALA A 963 7.80 39.31 7.41
CA ALA A 963 9.00 38.50 7.69
C ALA A 963 9.59 37.84 6.42
N ARG A 964 8.77 37.56 5.41
CA ARG A 964 9.20 37.03 4.11
C ARG A 964 9.81 38.09 3.19
N TYR A 965 9.39 39.35 3.31
CA TYR A 965 9.88 40.50 2.53
C TYR A 965 10.97 41.29 3.27
N LYS A 966 11.94 40.62 3.89
CA LYS A 966 13.25 41.26 4.16
C LYS A 966 14.05 41.23 2.86
N PRO A 967 14.35 42.38 2.23
CA PRO A 967 15.37 42.38 1.18
C PRO A 967 16.71 42.04 1.83
N ASP A 968 17.44 41.11 1.22
CA ASP A 968 18.83 40.82 1.60
C ASP A 968 19.63 42.13 1.61
N ASP A 969 20.18 42.46 2.78
CA ASP A 969 21.11 43.56 2.99
C ASP A 969 22.30 43.40 2.03
N TYR A 970 22.27 44.17 0.94
CA TYR A 970 23.43 44.48 0.10
C TYR A 970 24.45 45.28 0.93
N ASP A 971 25.22 44.59 1.77
CA ASP A 971 26.31 45.21 2.52
C ASP A 971 27.68 44.97 1.86
N SER A 972 28.09 45.97 1.09
CA SER A 972 29.46 46.50 0.99
C SER A 972 30.66 45.53 1.11
N SER A 973 31.00 44.84 0.02
CA SER A 973 32.36 44.28 -0.16
C SER A 973 32.91 44.41 -1.59
N SER A 974 32.91 45.64 -2.13
CA SER A 974 33.72 46.00 -3.30
C SER A 974 34.41 47.36 -3.14
N SER A 975 35.30 47.42 -2.13
CA SER A 975 36.46 48.31 -2.18
C SER A 975 37.70 47.59 -1.64
N ASN A 976 38.37 46.80 -2.49
CA ASN A 976 39.83 46.66 -2.53
C ASN A 976 40.30 45.69 -3.64
N PHE A 977 41.03 46.29 -4.60
CA PHE A 977 41.78 45.74 -5.75
C PHE A 977 41.04 45.53 -7.07
#